data_AF-W9ZMM7-F1
#
_entry.id   AF-W9ZMM7-F1
#
_cell.length_a   1.000
_cell.length_b   1.000
_cell.length_c   1.000
_cell.angle_alpha   90.00
_cell.angle_beta   90.00
_cell.angle_gamma   90.00
#
_symmetry.space_group_name_H-M   'P 1'
#
loop_
_entity.id
_entity.type
_entity.pdbx_description
1 polymer ?
#
loop_
_entity_poly.entity_id
_entity_poly.type
_entity_poly.pdbx_seq_one_letter_code
_entity_poly.pdbx_strand_id
1 'polypeptide(L)'
;MLRQTSPTANRQALRKRLGGACKACHNRKVRCSLAKSGPPCTNCSLDDKECEPRVRKSQKSVGPSAQQAHSRTSASATLSRQALPESFSLFRNHDQTDDSITVVPSLESELDARPATSDSNRTVLGINSIGKPGDLLRGPDGTYAIASEAVAACSERSNASCSSNYRPFPSHFSHFEEDDALNTDSLPADTPMYGDPTGVCAIANICEPEGADKSGHFLLPNGIVASLDPEDQEYLRRKGAFVFPEARVRDSLVRAYFHYVHPFFPIIDVQDFLHKHESATLDRVSAHLLWSMYLAACNFLVEDVVRAAGYATRKEMKRSIYRKAKALYDMQHEKDRTTLIQAVLLMGFYSSDTEDKTGPWHWIGVAIGLSQTAGLHRNPHSTASRIPQHRQRLWRLIWWSCVHQDVWFSVGMGRPVRINLDDCDTQLPVAADLDALAIGVPDTLREKYLPAGMPDLSKLFVELINLAVIQSNILSTHYRARQIRPSIADVVEVEKRISTVHRKASWFISSENLMVYYHACHLKLFLQSVSMVLYRPYLLSLSQKHSSSLSQEWYSSIERKAQVAAAGFNKILEALITADMILACQSIVCIALVPPMQFHLLNSTSSKPLIATLGQHSLDLCMLVANELRKTYFGASLLHQLFSQAQTQIRNRQALQETPKGTRLSMTNLETQTTCLSHGPIQSQDFTNTDIIRNLGSAFTGFEGDLDTDDFAMFCSNFDFHFPTDSPDDAPSSQRIRWYPDLPTED
;
A
#
# COMPACT_ATOMS: atom_id res chain seq x y z
N MET A 1 44.43 -54.49 -40.83
CA MET A 1 45.12 -53.18 -40.89
C MET A 1 45.05 -52.53 -39.51
N LEU A 2 45.89 -51.53 -39.23
CA LEU A 2 46.20 -51.05 -37.87
C LEU A 2 45.22 -49.99 -37.32
N ARG A 3 45.20 -49.85 -35.98
CA ARG A 3 44.64 -48.68 -35.27
C ARG A 3 45.52 -47.45 -35.49
N GLN A 4 44.95 -46.24 -35.42
CA GLN A 4 45.52 -45.09 -34.69
C GLN A 4 44.48 -43.97 -34.49
N THR A 5 44.87 -42.88 -33.81
CA THR A 5 43.98 -41.88 -33.18
C THR A 5 44.17 -40.44 -33.70
N SER A 6 43.15 -39.61 -33.44
CA SER A 6 43.04 -38.12 -33.39
C SER A 6 44.32 -37.26 -33.56
N PRO A 7 44.25 -36.07 -34.19
CA PRO A 7 43.80 -34.87 -33.43
C PRO A 7 43.05 -33.73 -34.17
N THR A 8 42.33 -32.96 -33.34
CA THR A 8 41.78 -31.58 -33.41
C THR A 8 42.12 -30.58 -34.55
N ALA A 9 41.12 -29.75 -34.94
CA ALA A 9 41.23 -28.26 -34.95
C ALA A 9 39.86 -27.54 -35.05
N ASN A 10 39.74 -26.34 -34.49
CA ASN A 10 38.50 -25.55 -34.28
C ASN A 10 38.50 -24.22 -35.05
N ARG A 11 37.36 -23.77 -35.61
CA ARG A 11 36.92 -22.35 -35.61
C ARG A 11 35.47 -22.13 -36.08
N GLN A 12 34.59 -21.71 -35.17
CA GLN A 12 33.37 -20.94 -35.48
C GLN A 12 33.53 -19.48 -35.04
N ALA A 13 32.95 -18.52 -35.76
CA ALA A 13 33.09 -17.09 -35.50
C ALA A 13 31.78 -16.43 -35.04
N LEU A 14 31.80 -15.69 -33.92
CA LEU A 14 30.64 -14.99 -33.38
C LEU A 14 30.17 -13.84 -34.29
N ARG A 15 28.92 -13.88 -34.75
CA ARG A 15 28.22 -12.72 -35.34
C ARG A 15 27.81 -11.73 -34.25
N LYS A 16 28.48 -10.57 -34.19
CA LYS A 16 28.06 -9.42 -33.34
C LYS A 16 26.75 -8.83 -33.87
N ARG A 17 25.79 -8.52 -32.99
CA ARG A 17 24.55 -7.79 -33.34
C ARG A 17 24.88 -6.33 -33.71
N LEU A 18 24.60 -5.93 -34.95
CA LEU A 18 24.72 -4.53 -35.41
C LEU A 18 23.43 -3.75 -35.08
N GLY A 19 23.40 -3.10 -33.91
CA GLY A 19 22.26 -2.30 -33.45
C GLY A 19 22.26 -0.87 -33.98
N GLY A 20 21.86 -0.64 -35.23
CA GLY A 20 21.65 0.71 -35.77
C GLY A 20 21.43 0.77 -37.28
N ALA A 21 20.96 1.93 -37.75
CA ALA A 21 20.91 2.27 -39.18
C ALA A 21 22.31 2.52 -39.75
N CYS A 22 22.49 2.29 -41.06
CA CYS A 22 23.70 2.70 -41.78
C CYS A 22 23.85 4.25 -41.78
N LYS A 23 25.06 4.76 -42.05
CA LYS A 23 25.32 6.21 -42.10
C LYS A 23 24.36 6.93 -43.07
N ALA A 24 24.21 6.41 -44.29
CA ALA A 24 23.39 7.02 -45.34
C ALA A 24 21.90 7.14 -44.96
N CYS A 25 21.27 6.06 -44.46
CA CYS A 25 19.87 6.10 -44.03
C CYS A 25 19.67 6.97 -42.79
N HIS A 26 20.62 6.95 -41.84
CA HIS A 26 20.54 7.79 -40.64
C HIS A 26 20.60 9.28 -40.98
N ASN A 27 21.53 9.70 -41.85
CA ASN A 27 21.66 11.10 -42.26
C ASN A 27 20.40 11.60 -43.01
N ARG A 28 19.74 10.72 -43.78
CA ARG A 28 18.44 11.00 -44.43
C ARG A 28 17.22 10.82 -43.49
N LYS A 29 17.44 10.45 -42.21
CA LYS A 29 16.40 10.13 -41.21
C LYS A 29 15.37 9.06 -41.65
N VAL A 30 15.70 8.20 -42.62
CA VAL A 30 14.80 7.15 -43.14
C VAL A 30 15.00 5.79 -42.45
N ARG A 31 13.95 4.97 -42.44
CA ARG A 31 13.98 3.62 -41.86
C ARG A 31 14.95 2.73 -42.64
N CYS A 32 15.94 2.18 -41.93
CA CYS A 32 17.02 1.39 -42.51
C CYS A 32 16.79 -0.12 -42.31
N SER A 33 16.89 -0.92 -43.37
CA SER A 33 16.73 -2.39 -43.33
C SER A 33 18.03 -3.16 -43.02
N LEU A 34 19.17 -2.48 -42.79
CA LEU A 34 20.51 -3.08 -42.59
C LEU A 34 20.52 -4.24 -41.58
N ALA A 35 19.80 -4.11 -40.47
CA ALA A 35 19.72 -5.13 -39.42
C ALA A 35 18.90 -6.40 -39.81
N LYS A 36 18.20 -6.37 -40.96
CA LYS A 36 17.45 -7.50 -41.53
C LYS A 36 18.09 -8.04 -42.81
N SER A 37 18.51 -7.17 -43.74
CA SER A 37 19.08 -7.56 -45.03
C SER A 37 20.60 -7.79 -45.01
N GLY A 38 21.31 -7.23 -44.02
CA GLY A 38 22.75 -6.99 -44.13
C GLY A 38 23.06 -5.80 -45.03
N PRO A 39 24.36 -5.49 -45.26
CA PRO A 39 24.80 -4.50 -46.24
C PRO A 39 24.88 -5.14 -47.65
N PRO A 40 24.43 -4.43 -48.72
CA PRO A 40 23.73 -3.16 -48.69
C PRO A 40 22.29 -3.31 -48.17
N CYS A 41 21.82 -2.31 -47.41
CA CYS A 41 20.41 -2.23 -47.04
C CYS A 41 19.56 -1.80 -48.24
N THR A 42 18.28 -2.17 -48.26
CA THR A 42 17.35 -2.00 -49.39
C THR A 42 17.42 -0.60 -50.01
N ASN A 43 17.33 0.46 -49.20
CA ASN A 43 17.38 1.84 -49.70
C ASN A 43 18.75 2.13 -50.35
N CYS A 44 19.85 1.83 -49.66
CA CYS A 44 21.21 1.98 -50.22
C CYS A 44 21.43 1.19 -51.52
N SER A 45 20.76 0.04 -51.69
CA SER A 45 20.79 -0.78 -52.90
C SER A 45 19.90 -0.25 -54.03
N LEU A 46 18.96 0.65 -53.75
CA LEU A 46 18.08 1.31 -54.73
C LEU A 46 18.59 2.71 -55.09
N ASP A 47 19.21 3.41 -54.14
CA ASP A 47 19.88 4.70 -54.33
C ASP A 47 21.33 4.58 -54.88
N ASP A 48 21.78 3.35 -55.16
CA ASP A 48 23.12 2.92 -55.57
C ASP A 48 24.27 3.57 -54.77
N LYS A 49 24.20 3.43 -53.43
CA LYS A 49 25.07 4.12 -52.46
C LYS A 49 25.67 3.20 -51.41
N GLU A 50 26.93 3.45 -51.07
CA GLU A 50 27.69 2.66 -50.10
C GLU A 50 27.02 2.62 -48.72
N CYS A 51 26.90 1.42 -48.16
CA CYS A 51 26.01 1.13 -47.03
C CYS A 51 26.75 0.89 -45.71
N GLU A 52 27.58 1.85 -45.28
CA GLU A 52 28.40 1.72 -44.08
C GLU A 52 27.59 1.56 -42.76
N PRO A 53 27.79 0.47 -41.99
CA PRO A 53 27.22 0.31 -40.65
C PRO A 53 27.81 1.31 -39.64
N ARG A 54 26.99 1.84 -38.72
CA ARG A 54 27.47 2.67 -37.60
C ARG A 54 27.91 1.80 -36.42
N VAL A 55 29.20 1.78 -36.11
CA VAL A 55 29.75 1.10 -34.93
C VAL A 55 29.76 2.08 -33.74
N ARG A 56 29.04 1.75 -32.66
CA ARG A 56 29.17 2.46 -31.38
C ARG A 56 30.47 2.04 -30.69
N LYS A 57 31.37 2.99 -30.39
CA LYS A 57 32.51 2.75 -29.49
C LYS A 57 31.99 2.74 -28.04
N SER A 58 32.29 1.69 -27.29
CA SER A 58 32.13 1.67 -25.84
C SER A 58 33.42 2.17 -25.21
N GLN A 59 33.36 3.21 -24.36
CA GLN A 59 34.51 3.62 -23.56
C GLN A 59 34.66 2.71 -22.34
N LYS A 60 35.88 2.22 -22.13
CA LYS A 60 36.40 1.78 -20.84
C LYS A 60 37.77 2.44 -20.67
N SER A 61 37.96 3.21 -19.61
CA SER A 61 39.27 3.66 -19.15
C SER A 61 39.91 2.58 -18.28
N VAL A 62 41.24 2.42 -18.40
CA VAL A 62 42.06 1.53 -17.57
C VAL A 62 43.40 2.23 -17.35
N GLY A 63 43.82 2.40 -16.09
CA GLY A 63 45.15 2.90 -15.73
C GLY A 63 46.22 1.79 -15.78
N PRO A 64 47.52 2.14 -15.76
CA PRO A 64 48.61 1.17 -15.85
C PRO A 64 48.72 0.27 -14.61
N SER A 65 49.40 -0.86 -14.77
CA SER A 65 49.44 -1.97 -13.81
C SER A 65 50.84 -2.21 -13.24
N ALA A 66 50.92 -2.73 -12.01
CA ALA A 66 52.13 -3.30 -11.44
C ALA A 66 51.81 -4.56 -10.60
N GLN A 67 52.38 -5.69 -11.02
CA GLN A 67 53.06 -6.75 -10.23
C GLN A 67 52.54 -7.01 -8.78
N GLN A 68 52.16 -8.22 -8.37
CA GLN A 68 52.81 -9.53 -8.58
C GLN A 68 51.80 -10.70 -8.62
N ALA A 69 52.28 -11.93 -8.83
CA ALA A 69 51.47 -13.14 -8.96
C ALA A 69 51.55 -14.06 -7.74
N HIS A 70 50.52 -14.90 -7.53
CA HIS A 70 50.73 -16.36 -7.49
C HIS A 70 49.43 -17.14 -7.71
N SER A 71 49.58 -18.39 -8.12
CA SER A 71 48.53 -19.31 -8.58
C SER A 71 47.86 -20.10 -7.45
N ARG A 72 46.57 -20.44 -7.62
CA ARG A 72 46.10 -21.85 -7.56
C ARG A 72 44.66 -22.05 -8.05
N THR A 73 44.31 -23.33 -8.17
CA THR A 73 43.18 -23.92 -8.89
C THR A 73 41.82 -23.85 -8.18
N SER A 74 40.77 -24.02 -8.97
CA SER A 74 39.36 -24.14 -8.62
C SER A 74 39.01 -25.20 -7.56
N ALA A 75 38.04 -24.87 -6.71
CA ALA A 75 37.11 -25.81 -6.06
C ALA A 75 35.76 -25.10 -5.76
N SER A 76 34.67 -25.84 -5.66
CA SER A 76 33.36 -25.31 -5.25
C SER A 76 33.27 -25.08 -3.74
N ALA A 77 32.56 -24.04 -3.31
CA ALA A 77 32.17 -23.86 -1.90
C ALA A 77 30.78 -23.22 -1.75
N THR A 78 30.04 -23.71 -0.77
CA THR A 78 28.77 -23.15 -0.26
C THR A 78 29.07 -22.05 0.78
N LEU A 79 28.02 -21.46 1.40
CA LEU A 79 28.05 -20.47 2.51
C LEU A 79 28.25 -19.01 2.05
N SER A 80 27.72 -17.99 2.74
CA SER A 80 26.72 -17.98 3.83
C SER A 80 25.95 -16.65 3.86
N ARG A 81 24.76 -16.63 4.47
CA ARG A 81 24.18 -15.38 5.01
C ARG A 81 24.79 -15.14 6.40
N GLN A 82 25.31 -13.94 6.65
CA GLN A 82 25.67 -13.52 8.01
C GLN A 82 24.43 -12.96 8.72
N ALA A 83 24.32 -13.25 10.01
CA ALA A 83 23.26 -12.74 10.88
C ALA A 83 23.68 -11.44 11.57
N LEU A 84 22.69 -10.64 11.99
CA LEU A 84 22.90 -9.60 13.01
C LEU A 84 22.89 -10.26 14.40
N PRO A 85 23.65 -9.75 15.39
CA PRO A 85 23.87 -10.42 16.66
C PRO A 85 22.70 -10.30 17.65
N GLU A 86 22.47 -11.35 18.43
CA GLU A 86 21.59 -11.38 19.61
C GLU A 86 22.37 -11.23 20.93
N SER A 87 21.62 -11.23 22.05
CA SER A 87 22.05 -11.14 23.46
C SER A 87 22.37 -9.71 23.95
N PHE A 88 22.09 -9.33 25.20
CA PHE A 88 21.74 -10.16 26.37
C PHE A 88 20.33 -9.94 26.94
N SER A 89 19.82 -10.97 27.63
CA SER A 89 18.58 -10.91 28.41
C SER A 89 18.72 -11.72 29.70
N LEU A 90 18.66 -11.06 30.86
CA LEU A 90 18.39 -11.67 32.16
C LEU A 90 17.66 -10.66 33.04
N PHE A 91 16.50 -11.05 33.57
CA PHE A 91 16.26 -11.19 35.02
C PHE A 91 14.98 -12.01 35.22
N ARG A 92 14.90 -12.75 36.33
CA ARG A 92 13.71 -13.50 36.77
C ARG A 92 13.54 -13.26 38.27
N ASN A 93 12.29 -13.13 38.69
CA ASN A 93 11.88 -12.81 40.06
C ASN A 93 12.44 -13.79 41.11
N HIS A 94 12.65 -13.27 42.32
CA HIS A 94 12.30 -13.98 43.56
C HIS A 94 11.55 -13.01 44.48
N ASP A 95 11.22 -13.43 45.71
CA ASP A 95 10.09 -12.90 46.49
C ASP A 95 10.38 -12.92 48.02
N GLN A 96 9.62 -12.11 48.77
CA GLN A 96 9.38 -12.11 50.23
C GLN A 96 10.40 -11.58 51.27
N THR A 97 9.81 -11.12 52.39
CA THR A 97 10.30 -10.90 53.78
C THR A 97 11.23 -9.72 54.16
N ASP A 98 10.57 -8.67 54.70
CA ASP A 98 10.71 -8.07 56.05
C ASP A 98 11.93 -7.24 56.56
N ASP A 99 11.63 -6.53 57.67
CA ASP A 99 12.49 -5.88 58.69
C ASP A 99 13.25 -4.55 58.42
N SER A 100 12.49 -3.45 58.53
CA SER A 100 12.64 -2.44 59.61
C SER A 100 13.75 -1.35 59.65
N ILE A 101 13.45 -0.32 60.46
CA ILE A 101 14.32 0.71 61.10
C ILE A 101 14.73 1.99 60.30
N THR A 102 14.32 3.10 60.93
CA THR A 102 14.69 4.54 60.91
C THR A 102 16.14 4.90 60.48
N VAL A 103 16.43 6.14 60.03
CA VAL A 103 16.54 7.39 60.82
C VAL A 103 16.40 8.67 59.95
N VAL A 104 15.98 9.79 60.57
CA VAL A 104 15.83 11.19 60.07
C VAL A 104 16.60 12.15 61.03
N PRO A 105 16.71 13.50 60.84
CA PRO A 105 16.44 14.40 59.69
C PRO A 105 17.56 15.46 59.44
N SER A 106 17.33 16.43 58.53
CA SER A 106 17.52 17.91 58.67
C SER A 106 17.18 18.58 57.32
N LEU A 107 16.30 19.60 57.20
CA LEU A 107 16.42 21.02 57.63
C LEU A 107 17.55 21.74 56.85
N GLU A 108 17.35 22.89 56.19
CA GLU A 108 16.33 23.97 56.26
C GLU A 108 16.16 24.66 54.86
N SER A 109 14.97 25.14 54.43
CA SER A 109 14.36 26.50 54.59
C SER A 109 15.08 27.64 53.81
N GLU A 110 14.42 28.61 53.12
CA GLU A 110 13.01 28.81 52.70
C GLU A 110 12.87 29.85 51.53
N LEU A 111 11.63 30.00 51.05
CA LEU A 111 10.91 31.04 50.25
C LEU A 111 11.55 32.44 49.99
N ASP A 112 11.21 33.20 48.93
CA ASP A 112 10.44 32.95 47.68
C ASP A 112 11.11 33.68 46.45
N ALA A 113 10.62 34.67 45.66
CA ALA A 113 9.39 35.50 45.56
C ALA A 113 9.12 35.96 44.09
N ARG A 114 7.96 36.60 43.83
CA ARG A 114 7.48 37.12 42.51
C ARG A 114 7.06 38.61 42.60
N PRO A 115 6.50 39.26 41.55
CA PRO A 115 7.04 39.55 40.20
C PRO A 115 6.89 41.06 39.82
N ALA A 116 7.40 41.51 38.65
CA ALA A 116 6.85 42.69 37.96
C ALA A 116 7.18 42.79 36.45
N THR A 117 6.24 43.39 35.73
CA THR A 117 6.09 43.67 34.28
C THR A 117 7.05 44.71 33.68
N SER A 118 6.93 44.90 32.34
CA SER A 118 7.17 46.14 31.55
C SER A 118 8.61 46.67 31.37
N ASP A 119 8.95 47.41 30.30
CA ASP A 119 8.51 47.40 28.89
C ASP A 119 9.53 48.23 28.05
N SER A 120 9.58 48.03 26.73
CA SER A 120 10.11 48.94 25.68
C SER A 120 11.59 49.42 25.67
N ASN A 121 12.22 49.29 24.48
CA ASN A 121 13.14 50.22 23.79
C ASN A 121 14.06 51.17 24.62
N ARG A 122 15.36 51.30 24.31
CA ARG A 122 15.85 52.00 23.09
C ARG A 122 17.40 52.02 22.97
N THR A 123 17.91 52.16 21.75
CA THR A 123 19.33 52.25 21.33
C THR A 123 20.03 53.58 21.70
N VAL A 124 21.37 53.57 21.87
CA VAL A 124 22.37 54.50 21.27
C VAL A 124 23.83 54.09 21.60
N LEU A 125 24.82 54.62 20.85
CA LEU A 125 26.25 54.24 20.77
C LEU A 125 27.16 54.90 21.84
N GLY A 126 28.35 54.31 22.12
CA GLY A 126 29.37 54.90 23.02
C GLY A 126 30.79 54.29 22.89
N ILE A 127 31.71 55.00 22.23
CA ILE A 127 33.06 54.59 21.77
C ILE A 127 34.15 54.66 22.88
N ASN A 128 35.20 53.81 22.83
CA ASN A 128 36.60 54.06 23.29
C ASN A 128 37.52 52.86 22.90
N SER A 129 38.87 52.83 22.80
CA SER A 129 40.06 53.74 22.77
C SER A 129 41.27 52.96 23.37
N ILE A 130 42.58 53.06 23.02
CA ILE A 130 43.36 53.87 22.05
C ILE A 130 44.78 53.27 21.79
N GLY A 131 45.46 53.60 20.67
CA GLY A 131 46.94 53.57 20.51
C GLY A 131 47.60 52.35 19.81
N LYS A 132 48.88 52.36 19.35
CA LYS A 132 49.93 53.41 19.09
C LYS A 132 51.21 52.71 18.49
N PRO A 133 52.32 53.37 18.05
CA PRO A 133 52.55 54.17 16.81
C PRO A 133 53.84 53.80 15.99
N GLY A 134 54.15 54.56 14.91
CA GLY A 134 55.44 54.60 14.18
C GLY A 134 55.27 54.61 12.64
N ASP A 135 55.55 55.63 11.80
CA ASP A 135 56.73 56.53 11.57
C ASP A 135 57.72 55.98 10.50
N LEU A 136 58.28 56.71 9.51
CA LEU A 136 58.29 58.16 9.15
C LEU A 136 58.71 58.44 7.66
N LEU A 137 58.39 59.64 7.14
CA LEU A 137 59.05 60.42 6.04
C LEU A 137 58.85 60.08 4.52
N ARG A 138 59.40 60.98 3.66
CA ARG A 138 59.00 61.34 2.26
C ARG A 138 60.22 61.76 1.41
N GLY A 139 60.23 61.45 0.10
CA GLY A 139 61.15 62.05 -0.92
C GLY A 139 60.82 61.63 -2.38
N PRO A 140 61.00 62.48 -3.43
CA PRO A 140 60.53 62.19 -4.79
C PRO A 140 61.59 62.16 -5.93
N ASP A 141 61.12 61.71 -7.11
CA ASP A 141 61.60 61.93 -8.49
C ASP A 141 62.98 61.41 -8.98
N GLY A 142 62.97 60.72 -10.13
CA GLY A 142 64.18 60.36 -10.91
C GLY A 142 64.05 59.08 -11.76
N THR A 143 63.81 59.19 -13.06
CA THR A 143 63.66 58.05 -14.00
C THR A 143 64.96 57.66 -14.72
N TYR A 144 65.25 56.36 -14.82
CA TYR A 144 65.81 55.69 -16.01
C TYR A 144 65.50 54.18 -15.94
N ALA A 145 65.52 53.46 -17.08
CA ALA A 145 65.06 52.06 -17.16
C ALA A 145 65.94 51.17 -18.04
N ILE A 146 66.25 49.96 -17.55
CA ILE A 146 66.61 48.74 -18.30
C ILE A 146 65.89 47.56 -17.62
N ALA A 147 65.61 46.47 -18.36
CA ALA A 147 64.63 45.43 -17.98
C ALA A 147 65.24 44.05 -17.64
N SER A 148 64.36 43.11 -17.31
CA SER A 148 64.59 41.69 -16.92
C SER A 148 65.13 41.48 -15.49
N GLU A 149 64.77 40.41 -14.76
CA GLU A 149 63.96 39.21 -15.11
C GLU A 149 62.73 39.04 -14.19
N ALA A 150 61.80 38.16 -14.55
CA ALA A 150 60.45 38.10 -13.95
C ALA A 150 60.20 36.88 -13.05
N VAL A 151 60.00 37.13 -11.74
CA VAL A 151 59.29 36.21 -10.82
C VAL A 151 58.35 37.04 -9.92
N ALA A 152 57.26 37.56 -10.49
CA ALA A 152 56.30 38.40 -9.77
C ALA A 152 55.11 37.58 -9.26
N ALA A 153 55.04 37.37 -7.94
CA ALA A 153 53.80 36.97 -7.30
C ALA A 153 52.78 38.12 -7.43
N CYS A 154 51.69 37.89 -8.17
CA CYS A 154 50.63 38.89 -8.30
C CYS A 154 49.71 38.84 -7.08
N SER A 155 49.71 39.91 -6.29
CA SER A 155 48.67 40.15 -5.29
C SER A 155 47.31 40.40 -5.94
N GLU A 156 46.28 40.23 -5.13
CA GLU A 156 44.85 40.35 -5.46
C GLU A 156 44.55 41.62 -6.27
N ARG A 157 44.19 41.46 -7.54
CA ARG A 157 43.38 42.46 -8.24
C ARG A 157 41.91 42.19 -7.98
N SER A 158 41.19 43.28 -7.71
CA SER A 158 39.74 43.31 -7.54
C SER A 158 39.01 42.63 -8.72
N ASN A 159 38.55 41.40 -8.51
CA ASN A 159 37.40 40.90 -9.26
C ASN A 159 36.14 41.54 -8.68
N ALA A 160 35.36 42.20 -9.54
CA ALA A 160 33.99 42.57 -9.19
C ALA A 160 33.20 41.31 -8.80
N SER A 161 32.20 41.45 -7.93
CA SER A 161 31.38 40.33 -7.47
C SER A 161 30.69 39.66 -8.66
N CYS A 162 31.17 38.47 -9.03
CA CYS A 162 30.39 37.53 -9.83
C CYS A 162 29.26 37.02 -8.92
N SER A 163 28.15 37.77 -8.87
CA SER A 163 26.91 37.30 -8.25
C SER A 163 26.52 36.01 -8.98
N SER A 164 26.51 34.91 -8.24
CA SER A 164 26.24 33.60 -8.84
C SER A 164 24.82 33.59 -9.40
N ASN A 165 24.67 33.52 -10.72
CA ASN A 165 23.38 33.36 -11.40
C ASN A 165 22.78 31.94 -11.20
N TYR A 166 23.32 31.14 -10.27
CA TYR A 166 22.79 29.83 -9.90
C TYR A 166 21.54 30.00 -9.04
N ARG A 167 20.40 29.55 -9.56
CA ARG A 167 19.13 29.54 -8.82
C ARG A 167 19.07 28.29 -7.93
N PRO A 168 18.51 28.36 -6.71
CA PRO A 168 18.38 27.18 -5.84
C PRO A 168 17.61 26.05 -6.55
N PHE A 169 18.08 24.82 -6.44
CA PHE A 169 17.56 23.67 -7.22
C PHE A 169 16.02 23.53 -7.28
N PRO A 170 15.23 23.74 -6.19
CA PRO A 170 13.76 23.67 -6.25
C PRO A 170 13.12 24.66 -7.23
N SER A 171 13.76 25.79 -7.54
CA SER A 171 13.25 26.79 -8.49
C SER A 171 13.19 26.27 -9.93
N HIS A 172 14.01 25.28 -10.30
CA HIS A 172 13.95 24.67 -11.64
C HIS A 172 12.67 23.83 -11.90
N PHE A 173 11.85 23.63 -10.87
CA PHE A 173 10.56 22.92 -10.96
C PHE A 173 9.36 23.86 -10.94
N SER A 174 9.56 25.18 -10.86
CA SER A 174 8.49 26.17 -10.97
C SER A 174 8.41 26.74 -12.39
N HIS A 175 7.20 27.03 -12.86
CA HIS A 175 6.92 27.49 -14.23
C HIS A 175 7.05 29.01 -14.40
N PHE A 176 7.88 29.68 -13.58
CA PHE A 176 8.02 31.14 -13.62
C PHE A 176 9.02 31.61 -14.68
N GLU A 177 8.78 32.80 -15.22
CA GLU A 177 9.75 33.50 -16.08
C GLU A 177 10.97 33.98 -15.26
N GLU A 178 11.97 34.54 -15.93
CA GLU A 178 13.28 34.74 -15.29
C GLU A 178 13.26 35.74 -14.12
N ASP A 179 12.40 36.77 -14.13
CA ASP A 179 12.39 37.83 -13.12
C ASP A 179 11.64 37.46 -11.81
N ASP A 180 10.51 36.73 -11.89
CA ASP A 180 9.69 36.36 -10.71
C ASP A 180 10.47 35.47 -9.70
N ALA A 181 11.41 34.67 -10.20
CA ALA A 181 12.19 33.74 -9.38
C ALA A 181 13.16 34.42 -8.40
N LEU A 182 13.37 35.74 -8.51
CA LEU A 182 14.21 36.50 -7.58
C LEU A 182 13.49 36.90 -6.28
N ASN A 183 12.18 36.65 -6.17
CA ASN A 183 11.36 37.03 -5.02
C ASN A 183 10.96 35.83 -4.13
N THR A 184 11.52 34.63 -4.37
CA THR A 184 11.06 33.37 -3.75
C THR A 184 11.20 33.30 -2.23
N ASP A 185 12.09 34.09 -1.64
CA ASP A 185 12.28 34.15 -0.17
C ASP A 185 11.05 34.68 0.59
N SER A 186 10.06 35.23 -0.13
CA SER A 186 8.79 35.74 0.43
C SER A 186 7.61 34.76 0.35
N LEU A 187 7.72 33.65 -0.41
CA LEU A 187 6.64 32.69 -0.60
C LEU A 187 6.85 31.45 0.28
N PRO A 188 5.86 31.02 1.09
CA PRO A 188 5.99 29.79 1.85
C PRO A 188 6.08 28.58 0.91
N ALA A 189 7.17 27.83 1.03
CA ALA A 189 7.39 26.59 0.32
C ALA A 189 6.75 25.44 1.12
N ASP A 190 5.43 25.27 1.01
CA ASP A 190 4.70 24.26 1.79
C ASP A 190 4.57 22.92 1.07
N THR A 191 4.91 22.83 -0.21
CA THR A 191 4.49 21.72 -1.07
C THR A 191 5.57 20.62 -1.14
N PRO A 192 5.37 19.44 -0.52
CA PRO A 192 6.36 18.36 -0.54
C PRO A 192 6.47 17.70 -1.91
N MET A 193 7.71 17.44 -2.31
CA MET A 193 8.09 16.60 -3.44
C MET A 193 9.27 15.71 -3.03
N TYR A 194 9.36 14.53 -3.65
CA TYR A 194 10.53 13.66 -3.56
C TYR A 194 11.08 13.37 -4.95
N GLY A 195 12.41 13.41 -5.06
CA GLY A 195 13.15 12.86 -6.17
C GLY A 195 14.29 12.00 -5.64
N ASP A 196 14.55 10.87 -6.32
CA ASP A 196 15.64 9.98 -5.95
C ASP A 196 16.98 10.75 -5.81
N PRO A 197 17.67 10.64 -4.65
CA PRO A 197 18.99 11.24 -4.45
C PRO A 197 20.05 10.83 -5.49
N THR A 198 19.90 9.68 -6.17
CA THR A 198 20.81 9.25 -7.26
C THR A 198 20.37 9.69 -8.67
N GLY A 199 19.14 10.20 -8.79
CA GLY A 199 18.52 10.68 -10.02
C GLY A 199 18.72 12.19 -10.22
N VAL A 200 17.66 12.90 -10.60
CA VAL A 200 17.74 14.35 -10.90
C VAL A 200 18.19 15.17 -9.67
N CYS A 201 17.87 14.72 -8.45
CA CYS A 201 18.33 15.38 -7.23
C CYS A 201 19.83 15.22 -6.95
N ALA A 202 20.53 14.31 -7.65
CA ALA A 202 21.99 14.27 -7.63
C ALA A 202 22.61 15.58 -8.15
N ILE A 203 21.92 16.31 -9.05
CA ILE A 203 22.39 17.61 -9.57
C ILE A 203 22.50 18.63 -8.43
N ALA A 204 21.51 18.71 -7.54
CA ALA A 204 21.57 19.54 -6.34
C ALA A 204 22.77 19.18 -5.46
N ASN A 205 22.96 17.88 -5.20
CA ASN A 205 24.08 17.36 -4.41
C ASN A 205 25.47 17.59 -5.05
N ILE A 206 25.53 17.78 -6.38
CA ILE A 206 26.77 18.10 -7.12
C ILE A 206 27.06 19.61 -7.09
N CYS A 207 26.03 20.45 -7.14
CA CYS A 207 26.15 21.92 -7.10
C CYS A 207 26.33 22.46 -5.67
N GLU A 208 25.66 21.87 -4.68
CA GLU A 208 25.64 22.30 -3.27
C GLU A 208 26.08 21.16 -2.31
N PRO A 209 27.30 20.60 -2.47
CA PRO A 209 27.71 19.35 -1.80
C PRO A 209 27.73 19.40 -0.25
N GLU A 210 27.86 20.60 0.31
CA GLU A 210 27.91 20.90 1.75
C GLU A 210 26.57 21.36 2.33
N GLY A 211 25.58 21.71 1.49
CA GLY A 211 24.30 22.31 1.91
C GLY A 211 23.04 21.51 1.56
N ALA A 212 23.09 20.61 0.58
CA ALA A 212 21.92 19.89 0.08
C ALA A 212 21.42 18.78 1.03
N ASP A 213 20.09 18.68 1.19
CA ASP A 213 19.47 17.55 1.88
C ASP A 213 19.52 16.27 1.03
N LYS A 214 20.31 15.31 1.50
CA LYS A 214 20.52 14.01 0.84
C LYS A 214 19.33 13.04 1.02
N SER A 215 18.26 13.46 1.71
CA SER A 215 17.02 12.67 1.81
C SER A 215 16.24 12.56 0.50
N GLY A 216 16.46 13.46 -0.47
CA GLY A 216 15.69 13.53 -1.71
C GLY A 216 14.35 14.28 -1.59
N HIS A 217 13.97 14.70 -0.37
CA HIS A 217 12.82 15.59 -0.16
C HIS A 217 13.21 17.03 -0.45
N PHE A 218 12.32 17.75 -1.12
CA PHE A 218 12.39 19.19 -1.26
C PHE A 218 10.99 19.79 -1.20
N LEU A 219 10.93 21.02 -0.71
CA LEU A 219 9.70 21.81 -0.68
C LEU A 219 9.70 22.73 -1.90
N LEU A 220 8.67 22.63 -2.73
CA LEU A 220 8.45 23.59 -3.81
C LEU A 220 7.85 24.88 -3.23
N PRO A 221 8.28 26.07 -3.68
CA PRO A 221 7.55 27.30 -3.45
C PRO A 221 6.09 27.12 -3.88
N ASN A 222 5.14 27.55 -3.04
CA ASN A 222 3.75 27.60 -3.46
C ASN A 222 3.65 28.63 -4.60
N GLY A 223 3.36 28.16 -5.81
CA GLY A 223 3.24 29.05 -6.97
C GLY A 223 2.08 30.04 -6.81
N ILE A 224 2.01 31.05 -7.68
CA ILE A 224 0.82 31.87 -7.87
C ILE A 224 -0.22 30.98 -8.57
N VAL A 225 -0.87 30.10 -7.79
CA VAL A 225 -1.76 29.08 -8.34
C VAL A 225 -3.02 29.78 -8.84
N ALA A 226 -3.16 29.85 -10.16
CA ALA A 226 -4.28 30.47 -10.86
C ALA A 226 -5.63 30.20 -10.17
N SER A 227 -6.50 31.22 -10.16
CA SER A 227 -7.91 31.00 -9.88
C SER A 227 -8.46 29.98 -10.88
N LEU A 228 -9.29 29.06 -10.41
CA LEU A 228 -10.07 28.19 -11.30
C LEU A 228 -10.82 29.04 -12.32
N ASP A 229 -10.98 28.51 -13.53
CA ASP A 229 -11.72 29.20 -14.59
C ASP A 229 -13.13 29.56 -14.11
N PRO A 230 -13.69 30.74 -14.46
CA PRO A 230 -15.08 31.06 -14.18
C PRO A 230 -16.09 29.96 -14.56
N GLU A 231 -15.84 29.21 -15.63
CA GLU A 231 -16.68 28.07 -16.04
C GLU A 231 -16.58 26.89 -15.05
N ASP A 232 -15.36 26.51 -14.63
CA ASP A 232 -15.13 25.46 -13.62
C ASP A 232 -15.74 25.85 -12.26
N GLN A 233 -15.59 27.12 -11.85
CA GLN A 233 -16.21 27.64 -10.63
C GLN A 233 -17.74 27.54 -10.68
N GLU A 234 -18.35 27.90 -11.80
CA GLU A 234 -19.80 27.83 -12.00
C GLU A 234 -20.31 26.39 -12.11
N TYR A 235 -19.54 25.48 -12.73
CA TYR A 235 -19.80 24.04 -12.70
C TYR A 235 -19.81 23.51 -11.25
N LEU A 236 -18.81 23.86 -10.44
CA LEU A 236 -18.75 23.47 -9.03
C LEU A 236 -19.91 24.05 -8.20
N ARG A 237 -20.31 25.31 -8.45
CA ARG A 237 -21.52 25.90 -7.85
C ARG A 237 -22.78 25.12 -8.23
N ARG A 238 -22.97 24.77 -9.51
CA ARG A 238 -24.11 23.98 -10.02
C ARG A 238 -24.14 22.54 -9.49
N LYS A 239 -22.99 21.94 -9.15
CA LYS A 239 -22.92 20.66 -8.43
C LYS A 239 -23.25 20.78 -6.93
N GLY A 240 -23.41 21.99 -6.41
CA GLY A 240 -23.57 22.27 -4.99
C GLY A 240 -22.31 21.98 -4.18
N ALA A 241 -21.12 22.04 -4.78
CA ALA A 241 -19.86 21.66 -4.15
C ALA A 241 -19.46 22.58 -2.96
N PHE A 242 -20.06 23.76 -2.86
CA PHE A 242 -19.89 24.71 -1.76
C PHE A 242 -21.14 24.84 -0.85
N VAL A 243 -22.16 23.98 -1.06
CA VAL A 243 -23.42 24.01 -0.30
C VAL A 243 -23.40 22.88 0.73
N PHE A 244 -22.83 23.16 1.90
CA PHE A 244 -22.68 22.19 2.99
C PHE A 244 -23.98 21.99 3.79
N PRO A 245 -24.14 20.84 4.49
CA PRO A 245 -25.31 20.61 5.36
C PRO A 245 -25.40 21.59 6.53
N GLU A 246 -26.56 21.62 7.19
CA GLU A 246 -26.76 22.32 8.47
C GLU A 246 -25.78 21.87 9.55
N ALA A 247 -25.48 22.74 10.51
CA ALA A 247 -24.52 22.49 11.58
C ALA A 247 -24.74 21.14 12.29
N ARG A 248 -25.97 20.84 12.75
CA ARG A 248 -26.31 19.56 13.40
C ARG A 248 -25.90 18.32 12.59
N VAL A 249 -26.01 18.38 11.26
CA VAL A 249 -25.62 17.28 10.36
C VAL A 249 -24.09 17.23 10.21
N ARG A 250 -23.42 18.39 10.07
CA ARG A 250 -21.95 18.49 10.01
C ARG A 250 -21.30 17.99 11.29
N ASP A 251 -21.76 18.45 12.45
CA ASP A 251 -21.26 18.04 13.77
C ASP A 251 -21.39 16.52 13.96
N SER A 252 -22.51 15.93 13.48
CA SER A 252 -22.74 14.49 13.51
C SER A 252 -21.78 13.71 12.59
N LEU A 253 -21.50 14.24 11.39
CA LEU A 253 -20.53 13.67 10.45
C LEU A 253 -19.10 13.74 10.98
N VAL A 254 -18.70 14.87 11.56
CA VAL A 254 -17.35 15.06 12.14
C VAL A 254 -17.15 14.14 13.35
N ARG A 255 -18.13 14.04 14.25
CA ARG A 255 -18.09 13.08 15.37
C ARG A 255 -17.98 11.63 14.87
N ALA A 256 -18.79 11.25 13.88
CA ALA A 256 -18.75 9.90 13.29
C ALA A 256 -17.41 9.59 12.61
N TYR A 257 -16.77 10.58 11.95
CA TYR A 257 -15.40 10.42 11.44
C TYR A 257 -14.41 10.11 12.58
N PHE A 258 -14.38 10.93 13.62
CA PHE A 258 -13.41 10.76 14.71
C PHE A 258 -13.66 9.53 15.61
N HIS A 259 -14.89 9.01 15.67
CA HIS A 259 -15.21 7.80 16.42
C HIS A 259 -14.93 6.51 15.62
N TYR A 260 -15.38 6.42 14.36
CA TYR A 260 -15.40 5.15 13.62
C TYR A 260 -14.34 5.02 12.51
N VAL A 261 -13.80 6.13 12.01
CA VAL A 261 -12.81 6.15 10.91
C VAL A 261 -11.42 6.49 11.44
N HIS A 262 -11.26 7.66 12.06
CA HIS A 262 -9.96 8.21 12.45
C HIS A 262 -9.08 7.25 13.28
N PRO A 263 -9.59 6.48 14.26
CA PRO A 263 -8.75 5.60 15.07
C PRO A 263 -7.98 4.55 14.26
N PHE A 264 -8.56 4.07 13.16
CA PHE A 264 -7.93 3.10 12.24
C PHE A 264 -7.46 3.76 10.93
N PHE A 265 -7.64 5.07 10.78
CA PHE A 265 -7.29 5.85 9.60
C PHE A 265 -6.90 7.29 9.98
N PRO A 266 -5.83 7.48 10.78
CA PRO A 266 -5.49 8.73 11.48
C PRO A 266 -4.75 9.71 10.56
N ILE A 267 -5.40 10.09 9.47
CA ILE A 267 -4.79 10.87 8.38
C ILE A 267 -4.98 12.38 8.49
N ILE A 268 -5.70 12.86 9.50
CA ILE A 268 -6.08 14.27 9.70
C ILE A 268 -5.45 14.80 10.98
N ASP A 269 -4.85 15.99 10.96
CA ASP A 269 -4.42 16.66 12.18
C ASP A 269 -5.65 17.11 12.98
N VAL A 270 -5.82 16.56 14.18
CA VAL A 270 -7.06 16.72 14.95
C VAL A 270 -7.15 18.12 15.55
N GLN A 271 -6.02 18.69 15.97
CA GLN A 271 -5.94 20.05 16.48
C GLN A 271 -6.30 21.07 15.39
N ASP A 272 -5.58 21.05 14.27
CA ASP A 272 -5.77 22.02 13.18
C ASP A 272 -7.20 21.94 12.59
N PHE A 273 -7.70 20.72 12.34
CA PHE A 273 -9.02 20.53 11.76
C PHE A 273 -10.14 21.05 12.69
N LEU A 274 -10.14 20.69 13.97
CA LEU A 274 -11.24 21.07 14.88
C LEU A 274 -11.27 22.58 15.15
N HIS A 275 -10.11 23.25 15.24
CA HIS A 275 -10.07 24.71 15.37
C HIS A 275 -10.64 25.40 14.12
N LYS A 276 -10.28 24.95 12.91
CA LYS A 276 -10.82 25.51 11.66
C LYS A 276 -12.32 25.22 11.47
N HIS A 277 -12.80 24.08 11.96
CA HIS A 277 -14.21 23.69 11.86
C HIS A 277 -15.14 24.55 12.73
N GLU A 278 -14.75 24.83 13.98
CA GLU A 278 -15.59 25.56 14.96
C GLU A 278 -15.47 27.08 14.87
N SER A 279 -14.35 27.63 14.37
CA SER A 279 -14.10 29.09 14.33
C SER A 279 -14.93 29.87 13.28
N ALA A 280 -16.08 29.33 12.88
CA ALA A 280 -16.99 29.80 11.82
C ALA A 280 -16.37 29.92 10.40
N THR A 281 -15.04 29.84 10.26
CA THR A 281 -14.33 29.90 8.98
C THR A 281 -14.30 28.55 8.26
N LEU A 282 -15.47 28.01 7.89
CA LEU A 282 -15.53 26.80 7.06
C LEU A 282 -14.83 27.00 5.70
N ASP A 283 -14.76 28.23 5.20
CA ASP A 283 -13.99 28.63 4.02
C ASP A 283 -12.47 28.38 4.15
N ARG A 284 -11.97 28.09 5.36
CA ARG A 284 -10.56 27.71 5.63
C ARG A 284 -10.34 26.20 5.78
N VAL A 285 -11.39 25.39 5.72
CA VAL A 285 -11.28 23.94 5.57
C VAL A 285 -11.58 23.60 4.12
N SER A 286 -10.72 22.79 3.49
CA SER A 286 -10.94 22.37 2.10
C SER A 286 -12.32 21.76 1.90
N ALA A 287 -13.07 22.29 0.93
CA ALA A 287 -14.35 21.72 0.50
C ALA A 287 -14.19 20.26 0.05
N HIS A 288 -13.08 19.94 -0.61
CA HIS A 288 -12.77 18.60 -1.08
C HIS A 288 -12.54 17.66 0.12
N LEU A 289 -11.73 18.09 1.09
CA LEU A 289 -11.50 17.33 2.32
C LEU A 289 -12.78 17.13 3.13
N LEU A 290 -13.62 18.16 3.28
CA LEU A 290 -14.89 18.07 4.00
C LEU A 290 -15.84 17.05 3.35
N TRP A 291 -16.07 17.12 2.04
CA TRP A 291 -16.95 16.15 1.38
C TRP A 291 -16.39 14.74 1.44
N SER A 292 -15.09 14.54 1.29
CA SER A 292 -14.49 13.20 1.41
C SER A 292 -14.49 12.67 2.86
N MET A 293 -14.30 13.52 3.87
CA MET A 293 -14.51 13.14 5.28
C MET A 293 -15.97 12.73 5.52
N TYR A 294 -16.93 13.53 5.03
CA TYR A 294 -18.36 13.24 5.15
C TYR A 294 -18.74 11.94 4.42
N LEU A 295 -18.07 11.61 3.32
CA LEU A 295 -18.26 10.37 2.56
C LEU A 295 -17.88 9.11 3.36
N ALA A 296 -16.76 9.18 4.08
CA ALA A 296 -16.31 8.14 4.99
C ALA A 296 -17.20 8.06 6.24
N ALA A 297 -17.57 9.20 6.83
CA ALA A 297 -18.41 9.28 8.02
C ALA A 297 -19.86 8.85 7.81
N CYS A 298 -20.44 9.11 6.63
CA CYS A 298 -21.84 8.81 6.30
C CYS A 298 -22.19 7.31 6.45
N ASN A 299 -21.19 6.41 6.43
CA ASN A 299 -21.39 4.99 6.71
C ASN A 299 -21.99 4.73 8.11
N PHE A 300 -21.72 5.59 9.10
CA PHE A 300 -22.04 5.38 10.51
C PHE A 300 -23.15 6.31 11.04
N LEU A 301 -23.77 7.12 10.17
CA LEU A 301 -24.90 7.99 10.57
C LEU A 301 -26.19 7.20 10.78
N VAL A 302 -26.86 7.43 11.92
CA VAL A 302 -28.24 6.98 12.16
C VAL A 302 -29.22 7.59 11.16
N GLU A 303 -30.29 6.87 10.83
CA GLU A 303 -31.19 7.24 9.72
C GLU A 303 -31.85 8.61 9.89
N ASP A 304 -32.20 9.02 11.11
CA ASP A 304 -32.85 10.30 11.34
C ASP A 304 -31.95 11.50 11.02
N VAL A 305 -30.62 11.35 11.11
CA VAL A 305 -29.66 12.39 10.66
C VAL A 305 -29.57 12.41 9.13
N VAL A 306 -29.71 11.26 8.47
CA VAL A 306 -29.76 11.16 6.99
C VAL A 306 -31.04 11.81 6.44
N ARG A 307 -32.19 11.54 7.09
CA ARG A 307 -33.49 12.15 6.76
C ARG A 307 -33.49 13.66 7.04
N ALA A 308 -32.95 14.09 8.17
CA ALA A 308 -32.76 15.52 8.48
C ALA A 308 -31.81 16.23 7.50
N ALA A 309 -30.88 15.51 6.88
CA ALA A 309 -30.02 16.01 5.80
C ALA A 309 -30.71 16.07 4.42
N GLY A 310 -31.99 15.68 4.32
CA GLY A 310 -32.79 15.75 3.09
C GLY A 310 -32.68 14.53 2.16
N TYR A 311 -32.20 13.38 2.65
CA TYR A 311 -32.05 12.15 1.85
C TYR A 311 -32.97 11.03 2.36
N ALA A 312 -33.56 10.24 1.46
CA ALA A 312 -34.39 9.10 1.87
C ALA A 312 -33.53 7.92 2.34
N THR A 313 -32.35 7.71 1.74
CA THR A 313 -31.43 6.64 2.14
C THR A 313 -29.97 7.09 2.32
N ARG A 314 -29.23 6.37 3.18
CA ARG A 314 -27.77 6.53 3.36
C ARG A 314 -27.01 6.37 2.04
N LYS A 315 -27.51 5.54 1.11
CA LYS A 315 -26.91 5.31 -0.21
C LYS A 315 -27.07 6.52 -1.14
N GLU A 316 -28.21 7.21 -1.14
CA GLU A 316 -28.37 8.49 -1.84
C GLU A 316 -27.46 9.57 -1.27
N MET A 317 -27.39 9.70 0.06
CA MET A 317 -26.53 10.68 0.73
C MET A 317 -25.06 10.47 0.35
N LYS A 318 -24.55 9.23 0.42
CA LYS A 318 -23.19 8.91 -0.06
C LYS A 318 -22.99 9.24 -1.54
N ARG A 319 -23.94 8.92 -2.42
CA ARG A 319 -23.86 9.24 -3.87
C ARG A 319 -23.86 10.75 -4.13
N SER A 320 -24.64 11.53 -3.37
CA SER A 320 -24.69 12.99 -3.43
C SER A 320 -23.38 13.64 -2.95
N ILE A 321 -22.78 13.10 -1.89
CA ILE A 321 -21.50 13.55 -1.34
C ILE A 321 -20.35 13.19 -2.31
N TYR A 322 -20.28 11.94 -2.78
CA TYR A 322 -19.24 11.48 -3.70
C TYR A 322 -19.19 12.32 -4.98
N ARG A 323 -20.36 12.64 -5.56
CA ARG A 323 -20.45 13.50 -6.75
C ARG A 323 -19.89 14.92 -6.53
N LYS A 324 -19.92 15.45 -5.30
CA LYS A 324 -19.31 16.75 -4.96
C LYS A 324 -17.79 16.62 -4.77
N ALA A 325 -17.35 15.63 -3.98
CA ALA A 325 -15.93 15.34 -3.79
C ALA A 325 -15.22 15.08 -5.14
N LYS A 326 -15.79 14.21 -5.97
CA LYS A 326 -15.25 13.90 -7.31
C LYS A 326 -15.23 15.12 -8.23
N ALA A 327 -16.27 15.98 -8.21
CA ALA A 327 -16.24 17.21 -9.00
C ALA A 327 -15.09 18.15 -8.57
N LEU A 328 -14.81 18.25 -7.26
CA LEU A 328 -13.69 19.06 -6.76
C LEU A 328 -12.32 18.45 -7.12
N TYR A 329 -12.20 17.12 -7.15
CA TYR A 329 -11.02 16.43 -7.67
C TYR A 329 -10.83 16.62 -9.18
N ASP A 330 -11.89 16.39 -9.97
CA ASP A 330 -11.86 16.45 -11.44
C ASP A 330 -11.47 17.85 -11.95
N MET A 331 -11.91 18.90 -11.24
CA MET A 331 -11.57 20.31 -11.52
C MET A 331 -10.30 20.79 -10.81
N GLN A 332 -9.50 19.89 -10.23
CA GLN A 332 -8.22 20.20 -9.56
C GLN A 332 -8.33 21.33 -8.52
N HIS A 333 -9.45 21.38 -7.79
CA HIS A 333 -9.76 22.47 -6.86
C HIS A 333 -8.83 22.50 -5.63
N GLU A 334 -8.37 21.32 -5.19
CA GLU A 334 -7.45 21.23 -4.05
C GLU A 334 -6.00 21.50 -4.46
N LYS A 335 -5.33 22.37 -3.72
CA LYS A 335 -4.00 22.92 -4.03
C LYS A 335 -2.91 22.42 -3.08
N ASP A 336 -3.21 22.13 -1.81
CA ASP A 336 -2.25 21.46 -0.92
C ASP A 336 -2.20 19.95 -1.22
N ARG A 337 -1.00 19.44 -1.53
CA ARG A 337 -0.79 18.01 -1.79
C ARG A 337 -1.15 17.13 -0.59
N THR A 338 -0.99 17.60 0.66
CA THR A 338 -1.33 16.79 1.85
C THR A 338 -2.85 16.61 1.93
N THR A 339 -3.59 17.70 1.83
CA THR A 339 -5.06 17.77 1.80
C THR A 339 -5.63 17.00 0.61
N LEU A 340 -5.00 17.06 -0.57
CA LEU A 340 -5.39 16.27 -1.74
C LEU A 340 -5.23 14.76 -1.47
N ILE A 341 -4.09 14.32 -0.93
CA ILE A 341 -3.87 12.90 -0.56
C ILE A 341 -4.91 12.44 0.46
N GLN A 342 -5.19 13.25 1.49
CA GLN A 342 -6.19 12.93 2.50
C GLN A 342 -7.60 12.78 1.90
N ALA A 343 -8.02 13.74 1.08
CA ALA A 343 -9.33 13.72 0.44
C ALA A 343 -9.49 12.52 -0.52
N VAL A 344 -8.48 12.23 -1.33
CA VAL A 344 -8.44 11.08 -2.25
C VAL A 344 -8.47 9.75 -1.49
N LEU A 345 -7.72 9.61 -0.39
CA LEU A 345 -7.81 8.43 0.48
C LEU A 345 -9.22 8.20 1.03
N LEU A 346 -9.91 9.27 1.43
CA LEU A 346 -11.26 9.21 1.96
C LEU A 346 -12.33 8.93 0.88
N MET A 347 -12.07 9.28 -0.39
CA MET A 347 -12.90 8.82 -1.51
C MET A 347 -12.88 7.30 -1.69
N GLY A 348 -11.84 6.61 -1.22
CA GLY A 348 -11.79 5.14 -1.14
C GLY A 348 -12.89 4.49 -0.28
N PHE A 349 -13.62 5.26 0.54
CA PHE A 349 -14.77 4.76 1.31
C PHE A 349 -16.09 4.72 0.49
N TYR A 350 -16.05 5.06 -0.80
CA TYR A 350 -17.18 4.93 -1.74
C TYR A 350 -17.05 3.72 -2.67
N SER A 351 -18.17 3.06 -2.89
CA SER A 351 -18.42 2.02 -3.88
C SER A 351 -19.92 2.01 -4.09
N SER A 352 -20.40 2.19 -5.32
CA SER A 352 -21.83 2.15 -5.63
C SER A 352 -22.30 0.80 -6.16
N ASP A 353 -21.57 0.27 -7.15
CA ASP A 353 -21.99 -0.78 -8.08
C ASP A 353 -20.73 -1.34 -8.79
N THR A 354 -20.87 -2.32 -9.69
CA THR A 354 -19.78 -2.83 -10.54
C THR A 354 -19.43 -1.90 -11.70
N GLU A 355 -20.40 -1.12 -12.20
CA GLU A 355 -20.19 -0.09 -13.23
C GLU A 355 -19.22 1.03 -12.80
N ASP A 356 -18.92 1.17 -11.51
CA ASP A 356 -18.03 2.19 -10.96
C ASP A 356 -16.56 1.93 -11.33
N LYS A 357 -16.19 2.43 -12.51
CA LYS A 357 -14.80 2.55 -13.03
C LYS A 357 -13.85 3.28 -12.05
N THR A 358 -14.38 3.93 -11.01
CA THR A 358 -13.69 4.67 -9.96
C THR A 358 -13.94 4.10 -8.55
N GLY A 359 -14.20 2.80 -8.40
CA GLY A 359 -14.34 2.15 -7.08
C GLY A 359 -13.08 2.23 -6.18
N PRO A 360 -13.13 1.72 -4.93
CA PRO A 360 -12.12 1.98 -3.89
C PRO A 360 -10.66 1.82 -4.30
N TRP A 361 -10.36 0.72 -5.01
CA TRP A 361 -9.00 0.40 -5.44
C TRP A 361 -8.43 1.42 -6.43
N HIS A 362 -9.26 2.17 -7.17
CA HIS A 362 -8.83 3.30 -7.99
C HIS A 362 -8.29 4.45 -7.12
N TRP A 363 -9.12 4.97 -6.21
CA TRP A 363 -8.76 6.10 -5.34
C TRP A 363 -7.56 5.80 -4.43
N ILE A 364 -7.47 4.58 -3.88
CA ILE A 364 -6.29 4.11 -3.16
C ILE A 364 -5.04 4.16 -4.05
N GLY A 365 -5.15 3.77 -5.32
CA GLY A 365 -4.04 3.86 -6.29
C GLY A 365 -3.59 5.30 -6.57
N VAL A 366 -4.53 6.23 -6.72
CA VAL A 366 -4.24 7.66 -6.89
C VAL A 366 -3.53 8.22 -5.65
N ALA A 367 -4.04 7.92 -4.45
CA ALA A 367 -3.42 8.33 -3.19
C ALA A 367 -1.99 7.79 -3.00
N ILE A 368 -1.74 6.54 -3.38
CA ILE A 368 -0.40 5.92 -3.33
C ILE A 368 0.55 6.66 -4.27
N GLY A 369 0.15 6.90 -5.52
CA GLY A 369 0.98 7.63 -6.49
C GLY A 369 1.32 9.06 -6.04
N LEU A 370 0.33 9.79 -5.53
CA LEU A 370 0.52 11.12 -4.94
C LEU A 370 1.44 11.07 -3.70
N SER A 371 1.26 10.08 -2.82
CA SER A 371 2.11 9.89 -1.62
C SER A 371 3.55 9.53 -1.97
N GLN A 372 3.76 8.75 -3.03
CA GLN A 372 5.10 8.43 -3.53
C GLN A 372 5.76 9.67 -4.14
N THR A 373 5.03 10.46 -4.93
CA THR A 373 5.52 11.73 -5.50
C THR A 373 5.83 12.78 -4.42
N ALA A 374 5.06 12.80 -3.32
CA ALA A 374 5.30 13.66 -2.16
C ALA A 374 6.39 13.12 -1.19
N GLY A 375 6.90 11.90 -1.41
CA GLY A 375 7.98 11.31 -0.61
C GLY A 375 7.57 10.50 0.62
N LEU A 376 6.27 10.37 0.94
CA LEU A 376 5.81 9.88 2.26
C LEU A 376 6.22 8.42 2.59
N HIS A 377 6.70 7.68 1.58
CA HIS A 377 7.29 6.34 1.65
C HIS A 377 8.78 6.29 2.08
N ARG A 378 9.40 7.45 2.24
CA ARG A 378 10.81 7.67 2.61
C ARG A 378 10.86 8.55 3.87
N ASN A 379 11.85 8.34 4.74
CA ASN A 379 12.10 9.28 5.84
C ASN A 379 12.75 10.56 5.31
N PRO A 380 12.32 11.76 5.74
CA PRO A 380 13.18 12.94 5.65
C PRO A 380 14.42 12.73 6.54
N HIS A 381 15.58 13.18 6.08
CA HIS A 381 16.84 13.00 6.83
C HIS A 381 16.94 14.02 7.97
N SER A 382 17.75 13.73 8.99
CA SER A 382 17.84 14.57 10.20
C SER A 382 18.31 16.01 9.96
N THR A 383 18.94 16.28 8.80
CA THR A 383 19.34 17.64 8.36
C THR A 383 18.21 18.41 7.66
N ALA A 384 17.05 17.79 7.42
CA ALA A 384 15.87 18.39 6.79
C ALA A 384 15.11 19.33 7.74
N SER A 385 15.82 20.21 8.45
CA SER A 385 15.33 21.14 9.50
C SER A 385 14.28 22.16 9.03
N ARG A 386 13.83 22.07 7.78
CA ARG A 386 12.76 22.89 7.18
C ARG A 386 11.36 22.27 7.32
N ILE A 387 11.24 20.97 7.62
CA ILE A 387 9.93 20.28 7.70
C ILE A 387 9.52 20.09 9.18
N PRO A 388 8.44 20.74 9.66
CA PRO A 388 8.01 20.64 11.05
C PRO A 388 7.67 19.22 11.51
N GLN A 389 8.04 18.87 12.75
CA GLN A 389 7.90 17.50 13.28
C GLN A 389 6.44 17.01 13.32
N HIS A 390 5.45 17.88 13.56
CA HIS A 390 4.02 17.50 13.49
C HIS A 390 3.65 16.98 12.09
N ARG A 391 4.17 17.62 11.03
CA ARG A 391 3.89 17.28 9.64
C ARG A 391 4.55 15.96 9.24
N GLN A 392 5.76 15.72 9.74
CA GLN A 392 6.46 14.43 9.59
C GLN A 392 5.67 13.27 10.22
N ARG A 393 5.07 13.46 11.41
CA ARG A 393 4.16 12.47 12.02
C ARG A 393 2.94 12.23 11.15
N LEU A 394 2.22 13.29 10.78
CA LEU A 394 1.02 13.19 9.94
C LEU A 394 1.28 12.45 8.62
N TRP A 395 2.40 12.75 7.95
CA TRP A 395 2.81 12.08 6.73
C TRP A 395 3.16 10.59 6.92
N ARG A 396 3.83 10.22 8.01
CA ARG A 396 4.04 8.81 8.39
C ARG A 396 2.72 8.08 8.56
N LEU A 397 1.73 8.72 9.20
CA LEU A 397 0.41 8.15 9.44
C LEU A 397 -0.43 8.01 8.17
N ILE A 398 -0.36 9.00 7.28
CA ILE A 398 -0.92 8.93 5.92
C ILE A 398 -0.29 7.75 5.15
N TRP A 399 1.03 7.61 5.17
CA TRP A 399 1.71 6.52 4.45
C TRP A 399 1.31 5.13 4.95
N TRP A 400 1.34 4.88 6.27
CA TRP A 400 0.93 3.59 6.80
C TRP A 400 -0.57 3.32 6.66
N SER A 401 -1.40 4.37 6.59
CA SER A 401 -2.81 4.26 6.19
C SER A 401 -2.96 3.83 4.73
N CYS A 402 -2.10 4.29 3.81
CA CYS A 402 -2.03 3.77 2.43
C CYS A 402 -1.67 2.27 2.40
N VAL A 403 -0.63 1.86 3.16
CA VAL A 403 -0.21 0.44 3.27
C VAL A 403 -1.35 -0.45 3.75
N HIS A 404 -2.06 -0.03 4.80
CA HIS A 404 -3.21 -0.77 5.32
C HIS A 404 -4.30 -1.00 4.25
N GLN A 405 -4.70 0.05 3.53
CA GLN A 405 -5.75 -0.04 2.51
C GLN A 405 -5.33 -0.85 1.29
N ASP A 406 -4.11 -0.64 0.77
CA ASP A 406 -3.60 -1.35 -0.41
C ASP A 406 -3.58 -2.87 -0.19
N VAL A 407 -3.11 -3.30 1.00
CA VAL A 407 -3.04 -4.71 1.39
C VAL A 407 -4.41 -5.34 1.55
N TRP A 408 -5.37 -4.69 2.22
CA TRP A 408 -6.72 -5.23 2.39
C TRP A 408 -7.50 -5.34 1.07
N PHE A 409 -7.47 -4.30 0.24
CA PHE A 409 -8.13 -4.35 -1.07
C PHE A 409 -7.44 -5.31 -2.05
N SER A 410 -6.11 -5.50 -1.95
CA SER A 410 -5.38 -6.54 -2.71
C SER A 410 -5.85 -7.96 -2.35
N VAL A 411 -6.05 -8.28 -1.06
CA VAL A 411 -6.68 -9.55 -0.65
C VAL A 411 -8.09 -9.67 -1.21
N GLY A 412 -8.94 -8.66 -0.99
CA GLY A 412 -10.37 -8.73 -1.32
C GLY A 412 -10.69 -8.79 -2.80
N MET A 413 -9.86 -8.21 -3.66
CA MET A 413 -10.07 -8.15 -5.11
C MET A 413 -9.11 -9.04 -5.91
N GLY A 414 -8.21 -9.79 -5.27
CA GLY A 414 -7.23 -10.64 -5.96
C GLY A 414 -6.23 -9.89 -6.82
N ARG A 415 -5.84 -8.68 -6.39
CA ARG A 415 -4.93 -7.80 -7.14
C ARG A 415 -3.55 -7.79 -6.50
N PRO A 416 -2.47 -7.58 -7.27
CA PRO A 416 -1.15 -7.35 -6.68
C PRO A 416 -1.16 -6.10 -5.78
N VAL A 417 -0.46 -6.16 -4.65
CA VAL A 417 -0.12 -4.96 -3.88
C VAL A 417 0.69 -4.01 -4.75
N ARG A 418 0.38 -2.72 -4.66
CA ARG A 418 1.13 -1.64 -5.32
C ARG A 418 2.33 -1.22 -4.51
N ILE A 419 2.21 -1.24 -3.19
CA ILE A 419 3.31 -0.87 -2.29
C ILE A 419 4.22 -2.07 -2.11
N ASN A 420 5.44 -1.97 -2.63
CA ASN A 420 6.53 -2.85 -2.26
C ASN A 420 7.24 -2.28 -1.04
N LEU A 421 7.21 -3.00 0.08
CA LEU A 421 7.80 -2.51 1.33
C LEU A 421 9.34 -2.42 1.28
N ASP A 422 9.99 -3.19 0.39
CA ASP A 422 11.45 -3.15 0.22
C ASP A 422 11.96 -1.81 -0.38
N ASP A 423 11.10 -1.05 -1.07
CA ASP A 423 11.42 0.28 -1.62
C ASP A 423 11.17 1.42 -0.61
N CYS A 424 10.62 1.10 0.56
CA CYS A 424 10.20 2.06 1.58
C CYS A 424 11.17 2.06 2.77
N ASP A 425 11.38 3.21 3.40
CA ASP A 425 12.06 3.24 4.72
C ASP A 425 11.33 4.04 5.81
N THR A 426 10.22 4.72 5.50
CA THR A 426 9.36 5.41 6.48
C THR A 426 9.13 4.56 7.72
N GLN A 427 9.59 5.04 8.88
CA GLN A 427 9.52 4.33 10.15
C GLN A 427 8.08 3.89 10.49
N LEU A 428 7.94 2.71 11.11
CA LEU A 428 6.66 2.26 11.68
C LEU A 428 6.12 3.28 12.68
N PRO A 429 4.79 3.51 12.73
CA PRO A 429 4.20 4.49 13.61
C PRO A 429 4.19 4.00 15.06
N VAL A 430 4.27 4.93 16.00
CA VAL A 430 4.08 4.68 17.44
C VAL A 430 2.80 5.37 17.93
N ALA A 431 2.26 4.95 19.07
CA ALA A 431 1.01 5.53 19.62
C ALA A 431 1.14 7.06 19.81
N ALA A 432 2.32 7.52 20.25
CA ALA A 432 2.64 8.93 20.41
C ALA A 432 2.64 9.75 19.10
N ASP A 433 2.63 9.11 17.91
CA ASP A 433 2.42 9.82 16.65
C ASP A 433 0.95 10.23 16.48
N LEU A 434 -0.01 9.41 16.93
CA LEU A 434 -1.44 9.71 16.94
C LEU A 434 -1.80 10.65 18.09
N ASP A 435 -1.31 10.35 19.29
CA ASP A 435 -1.59 11.15 20.49
C ASP A 435 -1.15 12.61 20.28
N ALA A 436 -0.06 12.83 19.53
CA ALA A 436 0.43 14.14 19.14
C ALA A 436 -0.54 14.96 18.26
N LEU A 437 -1.39 14.32 17.45
CA LEU A 437 -2.34 15.02 16.58
C LEU A 437 -3.46 15.72 17.37
N ALA A 438 -3.72 15.28 18.61
CA ALA A 438 -4.78 15.81 19.48
C ALA A 438 -4.25 16.67 20.64
N ILE A 439 -2.94 16.93 20.70
CA ILE A 439 -2.36 17.87 21.67
C ILE A 439 -2.97 19.27 21.43
N GLY A 440 -3.29 19.98 22.52
CA GLY A 440 -3.83 21.33 22.43
C GLY A 440 -5.23 21.44 21.81
N VAL A 441 -5.96 20.33 21.62
CA VAL A 441 -7.42 20.35 21.40
C VAL A 441 -8.10 20.75 22.72
N PRO A 442 -8.89 21.85 22.78
CA PRO A 442 -9.62 22.25 23.98
C PRO A 442 -10.58 21.16 24.46
N ASP A 443 -10.78 21.04 25.78
CA ASP A 443 -11.57 19.95 26.36
C ASP A 443 -13.02 19.96 25.85
N THR A 444 -13.61 21.14 25.64
CA THR A 444 -14.94 21.31 25.03
C THR A 444 -15.03 20.71 23.61
N LEU A 445 -13.96 20.78 22.81
CA LEU A 445 -13.93 20.19 21.47
C LEU A 445 -13.61 18.69 21.52
N ARG A 446 -12.83 18.26 22.52
CA ARG A 446 -12.57 16.83 22.81
C ARG A 446 -13.87 16.13 23.17
N GLU A 447 -14.64 16.67 24.12
CA GLU A 447 -15.96 16.18 24.52
C GLU A 447 -16.98 16.25 23.37
N LYS A 448 -16.95 17.30 22.55
CA LYS A 448 -17.87 17.43 21.41
C LYS A 448 -17.62 16.41 20.30
N TYR A 449 -16.37 16.01 20.02
CA TYR A 449 -16.04 15.27 18.80
C TYR A 449 -15.25 13.98 18.95
N LEU A 450 -14.39 13.87 19.96
CA LEU A 450 -13.41 12.79 20.05
C LEU A 450 -13.90 11.67 20.97
N PRO A 451 -13.63 10.39 20.64
CA PRO A 451 -14.00 9.30 21.51
C PRO A 451 -13.14 9.34 22.79
N ALA A 452 -13.74 8.98 23.93
CA ALA A 452 -12.95 8.66 25.12
C ALA A 452 -12.01 7.47 24.83
N GLY A 453 -10.87 7.38 25.53
CA GLY A 453 -9.93 6.25 25.38
C GLY A 453 -8.93 6.38 24.23
N MET A 454 -8.72 7.59 23.66
CA MET A 454 -7.74 7.85 22.60
C MET A 454 -6.37 7.16 22.78
N PRO A 455 -5.70 7.15 23.95
CA PRO A 455 -4.39 6.48 24.09
C PRO A 455 -4.41 4.96 23.86
N ASP A 456 -5.55 4.30 24.03
CA ASP A 456 -5.71 2.87 23.72
C ASP A 456 -6.08 2.63 22.26
N LEU A 457 -6.86 3.54 21.67
CA LEU A 457 -7.09 3.59 20.23
C LEU A 457 -5.76 3.78 19.46
N SER A 458 -4.88 4.65 19.95
CA SER A 458 -3.53 4.87 19.40
C SER A 458 -2.66 3.60 19.43
N LYS A 459 -2.78 2.77 20.48
CA LYS A 459 -2.10 1.47 20.57
C LYS A 459 -2.71 0.44 19.60
N LEU A 460 -4.05 0.42 19.47
CA LEU A 460 -4.74 -0.47 18.53
C LEU A 460 -4.38 -0.16 17.07
N PHE A 461 -4.18 1.11 16.70
CA PHE A 461 -3.68 1.49 15.38
C PHE A 461 -2.28 0.91 15.09
N VAL A 462 -1.34 1.02 16.04
CA VAL A 462 0.02 0.46 15.87
C VAL A 462 -0.04 -1.05 15.60
N GLU A 463 -0.92 -1.78 16.30
CA GLU A 463 -1.11 -3.21 16.08
C GLU A 463 -1.85 -3.53 14.76
N LEU A 464 -2.74 -2.66 14.28
CA LEU A 464 -3.36 -2.73 12.96
C LEU A 464 -2.32 -2.60 11.83
N ILE A 465 -1.37 -1.68 11.98
CA ILE A 465 -0.27 -1.50 11.00
C ILE A 465 0.71 -2.68 11.04
N ASN A 466 1.04 -3.19 12.23
CA ASN A 466 1.84 -4.43 12.35
C ASN A 466 1.14 -5.62 11.65
N LEU A 467 -0.19 -5.73 11.77
CA LEU A 467 -0.97 -6.75 11.07
C LEU A 467 -0.97 -6.55 9.55
N ALA A 468 -1.11 -5.31 9.06
CA ALA A 468 -1.03 -4.99 7.63
C ALA A 468 0.34 -5.35 7.03
N VAL A 469 1.44 -5.10 7.75
CA VAL A 469 2.79 -5.53 7.35
C VAL A 469 2.88 -7.05 7.27
N ILE A 470 2.31 -7.78 8.24
CA ILE A 470 2.27 -9.26 8.20
C ILE A 470 1.50 -9.75 6.95
N GLN A 471 0.33 -9.17 6.68
CA GLN A 471 -0.52 -9.52 5.54
C GLN A 471 0.13 -9.19 4.19
N SER A 472 0.88 -8.07 4.09
CA SER A 472 1.71 -7.75 2.93
C SER A 472 2.78 -8.81 2.66
N ASN A 473 3.45 -9.30 3.72
CA ASN A 473 4.45 -10.37 3.63
C ASN A 473 3.82 -11.71 3.19
N ILE A 474 2.59 -12.00 3.62
CA ILE A 474 1.84 -13.19 3.17
C ILE A 474 1.52 -13.08 1.67
N LEU A 475 1.06 -11.91 1.21
CA LEU A 475 0.77 -11.67 -0.22
C LEU A 475 2.03 -11.76 -1.10
N SER A 476 3.13 -11.14 -0.68
CA SER A 476 4.40 -11.16 -1.43
C SER A 476 5.06 -12.54 -1.51
N THR A 477 4.70 -13.46 -0.60
CA THR A 477 5.30 -14.80 -0.51
C THR A 477 4.40 -15.89 -1.10
N HIS A 478 3.10 -15.91 -0.75
CA HIS A 478 2.17 -16.98 -1.12
C HIS A 478 1.34 -16.68 -2.38
N TYR A 479 1.04 -15.41 -2.68
CA TYR A 479 0.05 -15.01 -3.69
C TYR A 479 0.65 -14.37 -4.95
N ARG A 480 1.99 -14.34 -5.09
CA ARG A 480 2.64 -13.93 -6.35
C ARG A 480 2.47 -15.02 -7.42
N ALA A 481 2.14 -14.61 -8.65
CA ALA A 481 1.89 -15.51 -9.79
C ALA A 481 3.04 -16.48 -10.12
N ARG A 482 4.28 -16.13 -9.78
CA ARG A 482 5.41 -17.08 -9.73
C ARG A 482 5.59 -17.54 -8.28
N GLN A 483 4.85 -18.57 -7.91
CA GLN A 483 4.90 -19.14 -6.56
C GLN A 483 6.25 -19.83 -6.31
N ILE A 484 6.99 -19.35 -5.32
CA ILE A 484 7.99 -20.15 -4.61
C ILE A 484 7.31 -20.56 -3.31
N ARG A 485 7.00 -21.86 -3.12
CA ARG A 485 6.36 -22.31 -1.86
C ARG A 485 7.30 -21.97 -0.68
N PRO A 486 6.85 -21.18 0.31
CA PRO A 486 7.66 -20.92 1.50
C PRO A 486 7.87 -22.19 2.32
N SER A 487 8.93 -22.22 3.11
CA SER A 487 9.24 -23.34 4.00
C SER A 487 8.27 -23.37 5.19
N ILE A 488 8.24 -24.52 5.89
CA ILE A 488 7.51 -24.65 7.17
C ILE A 488 7.97 -23.60 8.18
N ALA A 489 9.27 -23.26 8.21
CA ALA A 489 9.82 -22.28 9.13
C ALA A 489 9.31 -20.84 8.85
N ASP A 490 9.19 -20.47 7.57
CA ASP A 490 8.65 -19.16 7.17
C ASP A 490 7.19 -19.00 7.62
N VAL A 491 6.37 -20.05 7.45
CA VAL A 491 4.98 -20.08 7.92
C VAL A 491 4.91 -19.94 9.44
N VAL A 492 5.74 -20.68 10.18
CA VAL A 492 5.76 -20.65 11.66
C VAL A 492 6.23 -19.29 12.20
N GLU A 493 7.18 -18.60 11.55
CA GLU A 493 7.56 -17.24 11.96
C GLU A 493 6.42 -16.23 11.68
N VAL A 494 5.67 -16.38 10.59
CA VAL A 494 4.46 -15.58 10.35
C VAL A 494 3.40 -15.85 11.41
N GLU A 495 3.14 -17.11 11.78
CA GLU A 495 2.22 -17.48 12.89
C GLU A 495 2.64 -16.85 14.23
N LYS A 496 3.94 -16.84 14.54
CA LYS A 496 4.51 -16.22 15.75
C LYS A 496 4.34 -14.69 15.76
N ARG A 497 4.48 -14.04 14.61
CA ARG A 497 4.20 -12.60 14.44
C ARG A 497 2.70 -12.30 14.63
N ILE A 498 1.80 -13.07 14.02
CA ILE A 498 0.34 -12.97 14.23
C ILE A 498 -0.01 -13.17 15.71
N SER A 499 0.56 -14.19 16.35
CA SER A 499 0.33 -14.51 17.78
C SER A 499 0.78 -13.39 18.72
N THR A 500 1.80 -12.63 18.33
CA THR A 500 2.29 -11.46 19.09
C THR A 500 1.30 -10.30 19.04
N VAL A 501 0.73 -10.02 17.85
CA VAL A 501 -0.37 -9.05 17.70
C VAL A 501 -1.60 -9.52 18.48
N HIS A 502 -1.96 -10.80 18.40
CA HIS A 502 -3.11 -11.38 19.12
C HIS A 502 -3.00 -11.18 20.65
N ARG A 503 -1.82 -11.42 21.21
CA ARG A 503 -1.56 -11.25 22.65
C ARG A 503 -1.77 -9.80 23.07
N LYS A 504 -1.23 -8.83 22.33
CA LYS A 504 -1.40 -7.39 22.63
C LYS A 504 -2.85 -6.94 22.44
N ALA A 505 -3.49 -7.33 21.34
CA ALA A 505 -4.89 -7.00 21.03
C ALA A 505 -5.90 -7.57 22.05
N SER A 506 -5.50 -8.55 22.86
CA SER A 506 -6.41 -9.21 23.82
C SER A 506 -6.73 -8.38 25.05
N TRP A 507 -5.87 -7.46 25.47
CA TRP A 507 -6.12 -6.60 26.63
C TRP A 507 -7.30 -5.65 26.41
N PHE A 508 -7.51 -5.18 25.17
CA PHE A 508 -8.52 -4.17 24.84
C PHE A 508 -9.95 -4.72 24.71
N ILE A 509 -10.14 -6.04 24.57
CA ILE A 509 -11.49 -6.64 24.53
C ILE A 509 -12.18 -6.65 25.89
N SER A 510 -11.42 -6.51 26.99
CA SER A 510 -11.97 -6.32 28.33
C SER A 510 -12.20 -4.84 28.68
N SER A 511 -12.13 -3.92 27.71
CA SER A 511 -12.34 -2.49 27.96
C SER A 511 -13.83 -2.16 28.09
N GLU A 512 -14.19 -1.44 29.17
CA GLU A 512 -15.52 -0.86 29.37
C GLU A 512 -15.80 0.31 28.38
N ASN A 513 -14.76 0.82 27.72
CA ASN A 513 -14.93 1.88 26.72
C ASN A 513 -15.44 1.29 25.39
N LEU A 514 -16.65 1.69 25.03
CA LEU A 514 -17.38 1.21 23.85
C LEU A 514 -16.59 1.35 22.53
N MET A 515 -15.80 2.40 22.36
CA MET A 515 -15.02 2.65 21.14
C MET A 515 -13.71 1.83 21.12
N VAL A 516 -13.01 1.73 22.25
CA VAL A 516 -11.84 0.84 22.39
C VAL A 516 -12.26 -0.61 22.16
N TYR A 517 -13.39 -1.03 22.73
CA TYR A 517 -13.99 -2.35 22.50
C TYR A 517 -14.32 -2.59 21.02
N TYR A 518 -15.07 -1.68 20.39
CA TYR A 518 -15.43 -1.75 18.96
C TYR A 518 -14.20 -1.93 18.05
N HIS A 519 -13.15 -1.12 18.26
CA HIS A 519 -11.92 -1.18 17.47
C HIS A 519 -11.10 -2.44 17.79
N ALA A 520 -11.05 -2.88 19.05
CA ALA A 520 -10.41 -4.15 19.43
C ALA A 520 -11.07 -5.38 18.77
N CYS A 521 -12.40 -5.39 18.67
CA CYS A 521 -13.15 -6.41 17.93
C CYS A 521 -12.80 -6.39 16.43
N HIS A 522 -12.73 -5.21 15.79
CA HIS A 522 -12.31 -5.08 14.39
C HIS A 522 -10.88 -5.60 14.16
N LEU A 523 -9.92 -5.21 15.00
CA LEU A 523 -8.54 -5.71 14.92
C LEU A 523 -8.49 -7.24 15.05
N LYS A 524 -9.33 -7.84 15.91
CA LYS A 524 -9.38 -9.31 16.03
C LYS A 524 -10.07 -9.98 14.83
N LEU A 525 -11.14 -9.44 14.25
CA LEU A 525 -11.72 -9.96 13.00
C LEU A 525 -10.67 -9.98 11.88
N PHE A 526 -9.97 -8.85 11.71
CA PHE A 526 -8.89 -8.70 10.76
C PHE A 526 -7.77 -9.72 11.01
N LEU A 527 -7.37 -9.94 12.27
CA LEU A 527 -6.33 -10.90 12.64
C LEU A 527 -6.70 -12.35 12.32
N GLN A 528 -7.96 -12.75 12.60
CA GLN A 528 -8.43 -14.10 12.25
C GLN A 528 -8.51 -14.28 10.72
N SER A 529 -8.96 -13.26 9.99
CA SER A 529 -8.93 -13.26 8.52
C SER A 529 -7.50 -13.37 7.97
N VAL A 530 -6.51 -12.66 8.52
CA VAL A 530 -5.10 -12.77 8.11
C VAL A 530 -4.54 -14.17 8.37
N SER A 531 -4.91 -14.79 9.50
CA SER A 531 -4.58 -16.18 9.80
C SER A 531 -5.18 -17.14 8.75
N MET A 532 -6.44 -16.93 8.36
CA MET A 532 -7.08 -17.70 7.29
C MET A 532 -6.40 -17.49 5.93
N VAL A 533 -5.98 -16.27 5.59
CA VAL A 533 -5.24 -15.97 4.34
C VAL A 533 -3.87 -16.65 4.30
N LEU A 534 -3.19 -16.84 5.44
CA LEU A 534 -1.96 -17.65 5.54
C LEU A 534 -2.21 -19.14 5.26
N TYR A 535 -3.30 -19.70 5.81
CA TYR A 535 -3.58 -21.14 5.70
C TYR A 535 -4.25 -21.53 4.38
N ARG A 536 -5.03 -20.64 3.76
CA ARG A 536 -5.81 -20.86 2.53
C ARG A 536 -5.05 -21.57 1.38
N PRO A 537 -3.78 -21.24 1.05
CA PRO A 537 -3.04 -21.91 -0.01
C PRO A 537 -2.79 -23.41 0.23
N TYR A 538 -2.74 -23.84 1.49
CA TYR A 538 -2.54 -25.25 1.87
C TYR A 538 -3.85 -26.04 1.89
N LEU A 539 -4.98 -25.35 2.15
CA LEU A 539 -6.32 -25.93 2.19
C LEU A 539 -6.92 -26.08 0.78
N LEU A 540 -6.65 -25.12 -0.12
CA LEU A 540 -7.17 -25.08 -1.49
C LEU A 540 -6.13 -25.53 -2.55
N SER A 541 -5.11 -26.31 -2.16
CA SER A 541 -4.07 -26.85 -3.06
C SER A 541 -4.57 -28.08 -3.84
N LEU A 542 -5.48 -27.87 -4.79
CA LEU A 542 -6.32 -28.94 -5.38
C LEU A 542 -5.66 -29.91 -6.37
N SER A 543 -4.48 -29.59 -6.91
CA SER A 543 -3.91 -30.31 -8.05
C SER A 543 -2.49 -30.84 -7.84
N GLN A 544 -2.00 -30.92 -6.58
CA GLN A 544 -0.60 -31.29 -6.29
C GLN A 544 -0.43 -32.50 -5.35
N LYS A 545 -1.23 -33.56 -5.53
CA LYS A 545 -0.98 -34.89 -4.93
C LYS A 545 0.27 -35.61 -5.53
N HIS A 546 0.97 -35.01 -6.49
CA HIS A 546 2.08 -35.66 -7.24
C HIS A 546 3.50 -35.04 -7.07
N SER A 547 3.75 -34.14 -6.12
CA SER A 547 5.13 -33.61 -5.93
C SER A 547 5.54 -33.06 -4.55
N SER A 548 4.65 -32.89 -3.56
CA SER A 548 5.00 -32.17 -2.33
C SER A 548 5.70 -33.03 -1.26
N SER A 549 6.90 -32.61 -0.83
CA SER A 549 7.72 -33.20 0.24
C SER A 549 7.24 -32.91 1.67
N LEU A 550 5.94 -32.67 1.88
CA LEU A 550 5.35 -32.26 3.16
C LEU A 550 4.57 -33.41 3.80
N SER A 551 4.70 -33.60 5.11
CA SER A 551 4.00 -34.68 5.83
C SER A 551 2.50 -34.43 5.95
N GLN A 552 1.72 -35.52 6.04
CA GLN A 552 0.27 -35.43 6.24
C GLN A 552 -0.10 -34.75 7.57
N GLU A 553 0.73 -34.95 8.60
CA GLU A 553 0.64 -34.28 9.91
C GLU A 553 0.66 -32.74 9.79
N TRP A 554 1.47 -32.19 8.88
CA TRP A 554 1.54 -30.75 8.65
C TRP A 554 0.20 -30.21 8.12
N TYR A 555 -0.38 -30.86 7.11
CA TYR A 555 -1.68 -30.47 6.56
C TYR A 555 -2.79 -30.57 7.62
N SER A 556 -2.84 -31.64 8.41
CA SER A 556 -3.79 -31.79 9.54
C SER A 556 -3.60 -30.71 10.62
N SER A 557 -2.35 -30.29 10.88
CA SER A 557 -2.05 -29.19 11.81
C SER A 557 -2.58 -27.85 11.29
N ILE A 558 -2.43 -27.58 9.99
CA ILE A 558 -2.94 -26.36 9.32
C ILE A 558 -4.48 -26.35 9.27
N GLU A 559 -5.12 -27.48 8.95
CA GLU A 559 -6.59 -27.62 8.97
C GLU A 559 -7.16 -27.30 10.37
N ARG A 560 -6.53 -27.84 11.43
CA ARG A 560 -6.90 -27.53 12.82
C ARG A 560 -6.68 -26.05 13.18
N LYS A 561 -5.60 -25.41 12.73
CA LYS A 561 -5.35 -23.98 12.97
C LYS A 561 -6.36 -23.09 12.24
N ALA A 562 -6.74 -23.45 11.01
CA ALA A 562 -7.78 -22.76 10.25
C ALA A 562 -9.16 -22.90 10.92
N GLN A 563 -9.51 -24.09 11.41
CA GLN A 563 -10.75 -24.31 12.17
C GLN A 563 -10.82 -23.42 13.43
N VAL A 564 -9.70 -23.25 14.15
CA VAL A 564 -9.62 -22.36 15.32
C VAL A 564 -9.73 -20.88 14.92
N ALA A 565 -9.09 -20.46 13.82
CA ALA A 565 -9.17 -19.08 13.34
C ALA A 565 -10.58 -18.71 12.86
N ALA A 566 -11.24 -19.58 12.09
CA ALA A 566 -12.60 -19.36 11.59
C ALA A 566 -13.64 -19.36 12.73
N ALA A 567 -13.60 -20.32 13.65
CA ALA A 567 -14.44 -20.29 14.85
C ALA A 567 -14.16 -19.05 15.74
N GLY A 568 -12.89 -18.63 15.81
CA GLY A 568 -12.48 -17.40 16.48
C GLY A 568 -13.00 -16.13 15.82
N PHE A 569 -13.23 -16.12 14.50
CA PHE A 569 -13.87 -15.02 13.77
C PHE A 569 -15.37 -14.95 14.13
N ASN A 570 -16.07 -16.09 14.05
CA ASN A 570 -17.50 -16.18 14.36
C ASN A 570 -17.82 -15.75 15.80
N LYS A 571 -17.00 -16.13 16.79
CA LYS A 571 -17.16 -15.66 18.18
C LYS A 571 -17.06 -14.13 18.34
N ILE A 572 -16.36 -13.44 17.44
CA ILE A 572 -16.28 -11.97 17.46
C ILE A 572 -17.51 -11.36 16.75
N LEU A 573 -18.06 -12.03 15.73
CA LEU A 573 -19.35 -11.65 15.15
C LEU A 573 -20.47 -11.78 16.19
N GLU A 574 -20.53 -12.89 16.94
CA GLU A 574 -21.47 -13.10 18.05
C GLU A 574 -21.40 -11.96 19.09
N ALA A 575 -20.19 -11.54 19.46
CA ALA A 575 -19.98 -10.42 20.37
C ALA A 575 -20.47 -9.08 19.79
N LEU A 576 -20.19 -8.80 18.51
CA LEU A 576 -20.65 -7.59 17.82
C LEU A 576 -22.17 -7.58 17.57
N ILE A 577 -22.81 -8.74 17.40
CA ILE A 577 -24.27 -8.90 17.37
C ILE A 577 -24.86 -8.61 18.76
N THR A 578 -24.27 -9.19 19.81
CA THR A 578 -24.71 -9.00 21.20
C THR A 578 -24.60 -7.55 21.66
N ALA A 579 -23.64 -6.79 21.11
CA ALA A 579 -23.43 -5.36 21.38
C ALA A 579 -24.12 -4.40 20.39
N ASP A 580 -24.96 -4.90 19.47
CA ASP A 580 -25.64 -4.13 18.40
C ASP A 580 -24.70 -3.26 17.54
N MET A 581 -23.49 -3.77 17.25
CA MET A 581 -22.44 -3.04 16.53
C MET A 581 -22.35 -3.37 15.03
N ILE A 582 -23.08 -4.39 14.53
CA ILE A 582 -22.91 -4.90 13.16
C ILE A 582 -23.16 -3.82 12.09
N LEU A 583 -24.19 -2.98 12.25
CA LEU A 583 -24.49 -1.90 11.29
C LEU A 583 -23.50 -0.73 11.34
N ALA A 584 -22.63 -0.70 12.35
CA ALA A 584 -21.52 0.23 12.48
C ALA A 584 -20.18 -0.35 12.01
N CYS A 585 -20.08 -1.64 11.64
CA CYS A 585 -18.82 -2.24 11.20
C CYS A 585 -18.25 -1.60 9.92
N GLN A 586 -16.92 -1.50 9.82
CA GLN A 586 -16.24 -0.93 8.66
C GLN A 586 -16.38 -1.80 7.39
N SER A 587 -16.29 -1.18 6.21
CA SER A 587 -16.35 -1.87 4.90
C SER A 587 -15.33 -3.01 4.74
N ILE A 588 -14.15 -2.89 5.36
CA ILE A 588 -13.09 -3.92 5.32
C ILE A 588 -13.56 -5.24 5.97
N VAL A 589 -14.55 -5.22 6.87
CA VAL A 589 -15.18 -6.44 7.43
C VAL A 589 -15.82 -7.29 6.32
N CYS A 590 -16.32 -6.68 5.24
CA CYS A 590 -16.85 -7.42 4.08
C CYS A 590 -15.75 -8.23 3.37
N ILE A 591 -14.51 -7.74 3.35
CA ILE A 591 -13.34 -8.48 2.83
C ILE A 591 -12.90 -9.54 3.85
N ALA A 592 -12.85 -9.19 5.14
CA ALA A 592 -12.42 -10.10 6.20
C ALA A 592 -13.37 -11.30 6.43
N LEU A 593 -14.65 -11.17 6.04
CA LEU A 593 -15.64 -12.26 6.02
C LEU A 593 -15.33 -13.34 4.97
N VAL A 594 -14.65 -13.02 3.86
CA VAL A 594 -14.46 -13.97 2.75
C VAL A 594 -13.68 -15.22 3.17
N PRO A 595 -12.49 -15.15 3.82
CA PRO A 595 -11.72 -16.34 4.18
C PRO A 595 -12.43 -17.33 5.14
N PRO A 596 -13.08 -16.91 6.25
CA PRO A 596 -13.85 -17.84 7.08
C PRO A 596 -15.10 -18.37 6.37
N MET A 597 -15.81 -17.55 5.58
CA MET A 597 -16.97 -18.03 4.80
C MET A 597 -16.57 -19.12 3.79
N GLN A 598 -15.45 -18.95 3.07
CA GLN A 598 -14.92 -19.99 2.17
C GLN A 598 -14.59 -21.29 2.90
N PHE A 599 -14.04 -21.21 4.11
CA PHE A 599 -13.71 -22.37 4.92
C PHE A 599 -14.95 -23.08 5.50
N HIS A 600 -15.95 -22.32 5.95
CA HIS A 600 -17.24 -22.88 6.39
C HIS A 600 -18.04 -23.51 5.25
N LEU A 601 -18.00 -22.90 4.05
CA LEU A 601 -18.55 -23.46 2.81
C LEU A 601 -17.83 -24.77 2.44
N LEU A 602 -16.50 -24.83 2.54
CA LEU A 602 -15.74 -26.08 2.35
C LEU A 602 -16.18 -27.16 3.35
N ASN A 603 -16.22 -26.84 4.65
CA ASN A 603 -16.67 -27.78 5.68
C ASN A 603 -18.10 -28.28 5.43
N SER A 604 -19.01 -27.45 4.90
CA SER A 604 -20.39 -27.85 4.55
C SER A 604 -20.47 -28.94 3.47
N THR A 605 -19.38 -29.18 2.73
CA THR A 605 -19.27 -30.27 1.74
C THR A 605 -18.61 -31.54 2.28
N SER A 606 -18.17 -31.56 3.55
CA SER A 606 -17.42 -32.68 4.13
C SER A 606 -18.23 -33.98 4.17
N SER A 607 -17.54 -35.11 3.96
CA SER A 607 -18.12 -36.47 4.06
C SER A 607 -18.51 -36.87 5.49
N LYS A 608 -18.11 -36.10 6.50
CA LYS A 608 -18.41 -36.33 7.92
C LYS A 608 -19.63 -35.49 8.31
N PRO A 609 -20.83 -36.08 8.55
CA PRO A 609 -22.08 -35.31 8.66
C PRO A 609 -22.06 -34.18 9.69
N LEU A 610 -21.49 -34.41 10.87
CA LEU A 610 -21.38 -33.39 11.91
C LEU A 610 -20.49 -32.19 11.49
N ILE A 611 -19.48 -32.41 10.64
CA ILE A 611 -18.64 -31.33 10.09
C ILE A 611 -19.40 -30.57 9.01
N ALA A 612 -20.20 -31.27 8.19
CA ALA A 612 -21.06 -30.64 7.20
C ALA A 612 -22.11 -29.73 7.84
N THR A 613 -22.85 -30.24 8.84
CA THR A 613 -23.85 -29.46 9.60
C THR A 613 -23.21 -28.28 10.34
N LEU A 614 -22.06 -28.48 11.00
CA LEU A 614 -21.34 -27.39 11.67
C LEU A 614 -20.84 -26.33 10.67
N GLY A 615 -20.32 -26.75 9.52
CA GLY A 615 -19.90 -25.87 8.43
C GLY A 615 -21.05 -25.01 7.89
N GLN A 616 -22.21 -25.62 7.65
CA GLN A 616 -23.43 -24.93 7.24
C GLN A 616 -23.85 -23.87 8.27
N HIS A 617 -24.03 -24.24 9.54
CA HIS A 617 -24.44 -23.27 10.58
C HIS A 617 -23.39 -22.15 10.80
N SER A 618 -22.10 -22.47 10.69
CA SER A 618 -21.02 -21.47 10.81
C SER A 618 -21.01 -20.49 9.64
N LEU A 619 -21.42 -20.93 8.44
CA LEU A 619 -21.61 -20.07 7.28
C LEU A 619 -22.88 -19.22 7.40
N ASP A 620 -23.97 -19.79 7.91
CA ASP A 620 -25.25 -19.08 8.08
C ASP A 620 -25.14 -17.88 9.04
N LEU A 621 -24.30 -17.97 10.08
CA LEU A 621 -23.96 -16.83 10.95
C LEU A 621 -23.25 -15.70 10.17
N CYS A 622 -22.29 -16.03 9.30
CA CYS A 622 -21.63 -15.04 8.45
C CYS A 622 -22.58 -14.46 7.40
N MET A 623 -23.51 -15.26 6.88
CA MET A 623 -24.56 -14.82 5.95
C MET A 623 -25.54 -13.86 6.60
N LEU A 624 -25.92 -14.08 7.88
CA LEU A 624 -26.72 -13.14 8.67
C LEU A 624 -26.03 -11.77 8.76
N VAL A 625 -24.73 -11.74 9.07
CA VAL A 625 -23.94 -10.50 9.12
C VAL A 625 -23.83 -9.84 7.75
N ALA A 626 -23.60 -10.60 6.67
CA ALA A 626 -23.58 -10.07 5.31
C ALA A 626 -24.94 -9.47 4.88
N ASN A 627 -26.05 -10.10 5.29
CA ASN A 627 -27.42 -9.61 5.06
C ASN A 627 -27.70 -8.26 5.76
N GLU A 628 -27.08 -8.01 6.92
CA GLU A 628 -27.18 -6.72 7.59
C GLU A 628 -26.25 -5.68 6.94
N LEU A 629 -24.99 -6.04 6.66
CA LEU A 629 -24.00 -5.13 6.06
C LEU A 629 -24.41 -4.61 4.67
N ARG A 630 -25.19 -5.37 3.88
CA ARG A 630 -25.69 -4.91 2.56
C ARG A 630 -26.65 -3.72 2.61
N LYS A 631 -27.18 -3.37 3.80
CA LYS A 631 -27.91 -2.11 4.03
C LYS A 631 -26.98 -0.89 3.83
N THR A 632 -25.69 -1.03 4.14
CA THR A 632 -24.67 0.03 3.98
C THR A 632 -23.79 -0.16 2.75
N TYR A 633 -23.32 -1.38 2.48
CA TYR A 633 -22.21 -1.64 1.55
C TYR A 633 -22.59 -2.50 0.35
N PHE A 634 -22.23 -2.07 -0.87
CA PHE A 634 -22.47 -2.84 -2.10
C PHE A 634 -21.74 -4.21 -2.08
N GLY A 635 -20.48 -4.24 -1.63
CA GLY A 635 -19.70 -5.49 -1.55
C GLY A 635 -20.32 -6.57 -0.65
N ALA A 636 -21.10 -6.19 0.36
CA ALA A 636 -21.85 -7.15 1.18
C ALA A 636 -23.07 -7.74 0.43
N SER A 637 -23.68 -7.00 -0.49
CA SER A 637 -24.72 -7.52 -1.39
C SER A 637 -24.16 -8.62 -2.27
N LEU A 638 -23.02 -8.35 -2.92
CA LEU A 638 -22.32 -9.29 -3.80
C LEU A 638 -21.87 -10.54 -3.02
N LEU A 639 -21.26 -10.36 -1.84
CA LEU A 639 -20.85 -11.44 -0.95
C LEU A 639 -22.03 -12.37 -0.59
N HIS A 640 -23.15 -11.78 -0.16
CA HIS A 640 -24.36 -12.54 0.18
C HIS A 640 -24.94 -13.28 -1.04
N GLN A 641 -24.96 -12.65 -2.22
CA GLN A 641 -25.46 -13.28 -3.46
C GLN A 641 -24.62 -14.51 -3.84
N LEU A 642 -23.29 -14.36 -3.90
CA LEU A 642 -22.36 -15.44 -4.27
C LEU A 642 -22.46 -16.64 -3.33
N PHE A 643 -22.46 -16.42 -2.01
CA PHE A 643 -22.53 -17.53 -1.05
C PHE A 643 -23.93 -18.17 -0.97
N SER A 644 -25.01 -17.40 -1.14
CA SER A 644 -26.37 -17.95 -1.24
C SER A 644 -26.55 -18.84 -2.48
N GLN A 645 -25.94 -18.45 -3.61
CA GLN A 645 -25.90 -19.28 -4.82
C GLN A 645 -25.08 -20.55 -4.57
N ALA A 646 -23.89 -20.45 -3.96
CA ALA A 646 -23.03 -21.60 -3.65
C ALA A 646 -23.71 -22.62 -2.71
N GLN A 647 -24.33 -22.16 -1.60
CA GLN A 647 -25.11 -23.03 -0.70
C GLN A 647 -26.26 -23.74 -1.43
N THR A 648 -26.89 -23.08 -2.40
CA THR A 648 -27.98 -23.67 -3.19
C THR A 648 -27.46 -24.71 -4.18
N GLN A 649 -26.33 -24.44 -4.87
CA GLN A 649 -25.68 -25.44 -5.73
C GLN A 649 -25.15 -26.66 -4.96
N ILE A 650 -24.74 -26.52 -3.70
CA ILE A 650 -24.31 -27.64 -2.85
C ILE A 650 -25.51 -28.50 -2.46
N ARG A 651 -26.58 -27.88 -1.93
CA ARG A 651 -27.82 -28.59 -1.55
C ARG A 651 -28.45 -29.33 -2.73
N ASN A 652 -28.50 -28.71 -3.91
CA ASN A 652 -29.02 -29.35 -5.12
C ASN A 652 -28.20 -30.59 -5.52
N ARG A 653 -26.86 -30.55 -5.33
CA ARG A 653 -25.99 -31.72 -5.60
C ARG A 653 -26.13 -32.82 -4.55
N GLN A 654 -26.36 -32.47 -3.28
CA GLN A 654 -26.66 -33.44 -2.22
C GLN A 654 -27.99 -34.15 -2.50
N ALA A 655 -29.06 -33.40 -2.82
CA ALA A 655 -30.35 -33.98 -3.19
C ALA A 655 -30.28 -34.92 -4.41
N LEU A 656 -29.48 -34.60 -5.43
CA LEU A 656 -29.23 -35.46 -6.60
C LEU A 656 -28.40 -36.73 -6.27
N GLN A 657 -27.69 -36.75 -5.14
CA GLN A 657 -26.99 -37.95 -4.64
C GLN A 657 -27.89 -38.80 -3.73
N GLU A 658 -28.86 -38.18 -3.04
CA GLU A 658 -29.83 -38.85 -2.16
C GLU A 658 -31.01 -39.47 -2.92
N THR A 659 -31.35 -39.02 -4.14
CA THR A 659 -32.36 -39.67 -4.98
C THR A 659 -31.97 -41.13 -5.30
N PRO A 660 -32.78 -42.14 -4.93
CA PRO A 660 -32.43 -43.54 -5.14
C PRO A 660 -32.28 -43.89 -6.63
N LYS A 661 -31.24 -44.69 -6.96
CA LYS A 661 -31.11 -45.39 -8.26
C LYS A 661 -32.16 -46.50 -8.33
N GLY A 662 -33.44 -46.13 -8.48
CA GLY A 662 -34.56 -46.95 -8.02
C GLY A 662 -35.68 -47.29 -9.02
N THR A 663 -35.68 -46.78 -10.26
CA THR A 663 -36.67 -47.26 -11.27
C THR A 663 -36.11 -47.28 -12.70
N ARG A 664 -35.58 -48.43 -13.11
CA ARG A 664 -35.75 -48.91 -14.50
C ARG A 664 -36.75 -50.07 -14.45
N LEU A 665 -37.84 -49.96 -15.19
CA LEU A 665 -38.83 -51.04 -15.29
C LEU A 665 -38.25 -52.23 -16.08
N SER A 666 -38.77 -53.42 -15.78
CA SER A 666 -38.21 -54.71 -16.19
C SER A 666 -38.50 -55.08 -17.66
N MET A 667 -37.79 -56.12 -18.13
CA MET A 667 -37.88 -56.95 -19.35
C MET A 667 -36.44 -57.13 -19.91
N THR A 668 -35.82 -58.31 -20.01
CA THR A 668 -36.31 -59.72 -19.96
C THR A 668 -35.23 -60.72 -19.47
N ASN A 669 -35.70 -61.90 -19.01
CA ASN A 669 -35.05 -63.23 -19.00
C ASN A 669 -33.84 -63.54 -18.08
N LEU A 670 -34.15 -64.34 -17.03
CA LEU A 670 -33.55 -65.65 -16.65
C LEU A 670 -32.37 -66.13 -17.55
N GLU A 671 -31.21 -66.58 -17.04
CA GLU A 671 -31.02 -67.86 -16.31
C GLU A 671 -29.69 -68.00 -15.51
N THR A 672 -29.78 -68.79 -14.43
CA THR A 672 -28.80 -69.71 -13.77
C THR A 672 -27.28 -69.63 -14.06
N GLN A 673 -26.45 -69.36 -13.02
CA GLN A 673 -25.62 -70.39 -12.31
C GLN A 673 -24.70 -69.80 -11.20
N THR A 674 -24.07 -70.69 -10.42
CA THR A 674 -23.42 -70.47 -9.10
C THR A 674 -21.90 -70.34 -9.16
N THR A 675 -21.26 -69.46 -8.38
CA THR A 675 -19.95 -69.78 -7.74
C THR A 675 -19.56 -68.89 -6.55
N CYS A 676 -18.73 -69.47 -5.68
CA CYS A 676 -18.43 -69.10 -4.30
C CYS A 676 -17.49 -67.89 -4.07
N LEU A 677 -17.69 -67.23 -2.93
CA LEU A 677 -16.70 -66.73 -1.95
C LEU A 677 -15.33 -66.20 -2.43
N SER A 678 -15.06 -64.93 -2.11
CA SER A 678 -13.86 -64.57 -1.33
C SER A 678 -14.07 -63.27 -0.54
N HIS A 679 -13.62 -63.24 0.73
CA HIS A 679 -13.56 -62.01 1.52
C HIS A 679 -12.16 -61.39 1.39
N GLY A 680 -12.07 -60.20 0.79
CA GLY A 680 -10.92 -59.31 0.96
C GLY A 680 -11.12 -58.40 2.18
N PRO A 681 -10.06 -57.97 2.88
CA PRO A 681 -10.18 -57.08 4.04
C PRO A 681 -10.60 -55.67 3.60
N ILE A 682 -11.61 -55.11 4.27
CA ILE A 682 -12.00 -53.71 4.11
C ILE A 682 -10.92 -52.84 4.78
N GLN A 683 -9.98 -52.34 3.98
CA GLN A 683 -9.12 -51.23 4.42
C GLN A 683 -9.97 -49.97 4.51
N SER A 684 -10.11 -49.43 5.72
CA SER A 684 -10.74 -48.13 5.96
C SER A 684 -9.85 -47.01 5.40
N GLN A 685 -10.06 -46.64 4.14
CA GLN A 685 -9.43 -45.45 3.57
C GLN A 685 -10.04 -44.19 4.19
N ASP A 686 -9.25 -43.46 4.96
CA ASP A 686 -9.62 -42.13 5.47
C ASP A 686 -9.75 -41.13 4.30
N PHE A 687 -10.97 -40.98 3.78
CA PHE A 687 -11.30 -39.96 2.80
C PHE A 687 -11.14 -38.56 3.41
N THR A 688 -9.99 -37.95 3.15
CA THR A 688 -9.70 -36.55 3.48
C THR A 688 -10.62 -35.60 2.72
N ASN A 689 -10.79 -34.37 3.23
CA ASN A 689 -11.61 -33.33 2.58
C ASN A 689 -11.15 -32.96 1.13
N THR A 690 -9.96 -33.41 0.69
CA THR A 690 -9.41 -33.09 -0.64
C THR A 690 -10.15 -33.75 -1.81
N ASP A 691 -10.70 -34.96 -1.64
CA ASP A 691 -11.24 -35.74 -2.77
C ASP A 691 -12.64 -35.30 -3.20
N ILE A 692 -13.38 -34.60 -2.32
CA ILE A 692 -14.69 -33.98 -2.61
C ILE A 692 -14.55 -32.90 -3.70
N ILE A 693 -13.47 -32.13 -3.65
CA ILE A 693 -13.31 -30.93 -4.47
C ILE A 693 -12.89 -31.29 -5.92
N ARG A 694 -12.38 -32.51 -6.16
CA ARG A 694 -12.16 -33.00 -7.53
C ARG A 694 -13.46 -33.17 -8.32
N ASN A 695 -14.61 -33.28 -7.63
CA ASN A 695 -15.94 -33.34 -8.23
C ASN A 695 -16.65 -31.96 -8.32
N LEU A 696 -15.96 -30.87 -8.00
CA LEU A 696 -16.46 -29.49 -8.17
C LEU A 696 -16.16 -28.91 -9.56
N GLY A 697 -15.23 -29.50 -10.33
CA GLY A 697 -14.67 -28.89 -11.54
C GLY A 697 -15.46 -29.04 -12.86
N SER A 698 -16.46 -29.93 -12.95
CA SER A 698 -17.06 -30.32 -14.24
C SER A 698 -18.33 -29.53 -14.65
N ALA A 699 -18.65 -28.42 -13.98
CA ALA A 699 -19.98 -27.79 -14.08
C ALA A 699 -20.01 -26.25 -14.04
N PHE A 700 -18.87 -25.57 -14.27
CA PHE A 700 -18.82 -24.09 -14.30
C PHE A 700 -19.13 -23.47 -15.68
N THR A 701 -19.40 -24.29 -16.70
CA THR A 701 -19.70 -23.85 -18.08
C THR A 701 -21.21 -23.66 -18.32
N GLY A 702 -21.90 -23.02 -17.38
CA GLY A 702 -23.38 -22.97 -17.35
C GLY A 702 -23.94 -21.72 -16.66
N PHE A 703 -23.46 -20.54 -17.06
CA PHE A 703 -24.02 -19.25 -16.64
C PHE A 703 -24.95 -18.70 -17.74
N GLU A 704 -26.25 -18.98 -17.63
CA GLU A 704 -27.30 -18.21 -18.32
C GLU A 704 -28.18 -17.56 -17.24
N GLY A 705 -28.15 -16.22 -17.15
CA GLY A 705 -28.95 -15.46 -16.20
C GLY A 705 -28.33 -14.12 -15.78
N ASP A 706 -28.69 -13.06 -16.51
CA ASP A 706 -28.66 -11.63 -16.14
C ASP A 706 -27.47 -11.12 -15.32
N LEU A 707 -26.25 -11.51 -15.70
CA LEU A 707 -24.99 -10.86 -15.34
C LEU A 707 -24.08 -10.84 -16.58
N ASP A 708 -23.57 -9.66 -16.93
CA ASP A 708 -22.61 -9.53 -18.04
C ASP A 708 -21.27 -10.16 -17.64
N THR A 709 -20.58 -10.81 -18.58
CA THR A 709 -19.40 -11.63 -18.25
C THR A 709 -18.22 -10.82 -17.69
N ASP A 710 -18.20 -9.51 -17.93
CA ASP A 710 -17.16 -8.59 -17.42
C ASP A 710 -17.33 -8.28 -15.92
N ASP A 711 -18.56 -8.29 -15.37
CA ASP A 711 -18.80 -8.05 -13.92
C ASP A 711 -18.09 -9.10 -13.05
N PHE A 712 -18.11 -10.35 -13.50
CA PHE A 712 -17.56 -11.49 -12.78
C PHE A 712 -16.03 -11.40 -12.63
N ALA A 713 -15.35 -10.91 -13.67
CA ALA A 713 -13.88 -10.84 -13.70
C ALA A 713 -13.30 -9.82 -12.70
N MET A 714 -14.05 -8.79 -12.31
CA MET A 714 -13.51 -7.64 -11.56
C MET A 714 -13.13 -7.96 -10.10
N PHE A 715 -13.71 -9.01 -9.51
CA PHE A 715 -13.41 -9.51 -8.15
C PHE A 715 -12.79 -10.92 -8.13
N CYS A 716 -12.99 -11.74 -9.17
CA CYS A 716 -12.75 -13.19 -9.09
C CYS A 716 -11.28 -13.65 -9.25
N SER A 717 -10.30 -12.78 -9.47
CA SER A 717 -8.88 -13.20 -9.61
C SER A 717 -8.25 -13.77 -8.34
N ASN A 718 -8.94 -13.72 -7.18
CA ASN A 718 -8.60 -14.49 -5.96
C ASN A 718 -9.57 -15.64 -5.66
N PHE A 719 -10.54 -15.90 -6.54
CA PHE A 719 -11.60 -16.91 -6.44
C PHE A 719 -11.54 -17.96 -7.57
N ASP A 720 -10.73 -17.72 -8.61
CA ASP A 720 -10.50 -18.63 -9.73
C ASP A 720 -9.96 -19.99 -9.28
N PHE A 721 -10.82 -21.01 -9.39
CA PHE A 721 -10.42 -22.42 -9.34
C PHE A 721 -9.81 -22.85 -10.68
N HIS A 722 -8.61 -22.33 -10.99
CA HIS A 722 -7.87 -22.72 -12.19
C HIS A 722 -7.39 -24.19 -12.09
N PHE A 723 -7.97 -25.07 -12.90
CA PHE A 723 -7.57 -26.47 -13.06
C PHE A 723 -6.81 -26.69 -14.38
N PRO A 724 -5.77 -27.54 -14.42
CA PRO A 724 -5.21 -28.04 -15.68
C PRO A 724 -6.22 -28.95 -16.39
N THR A 725 -6.47 -28.71 -17.67
CA THR A 725 -7.29 -29.58 -18.52
C THR A 725 -6.43 -30.69 -19.13
N ASP A 726 -6.16 -31.74 -18.37
CA ASP A 726 -5.49 -32.95 -18.87
C ASP A 726 -6.48 -33.80 -19.69
N SER A 727 -6.48 -33.62 -21.01
CA SER A 727 -7.08 -34.55 -21.97
C SER A 727 -6.02 -35.06 -22.96
N PRO A 728 -5.55 -36.31 -22.85
CA PRO A 728 -4.64 -36.89 -23.82
C PRO A 728 -5.42 -37.41 -25.03
N ASP A 729 -5.34 -36.71 -26.17
CA ASP A 729 -5.54 -37.28 -27.52
C ASP A 729 -4.98 -36.33 -28.59
N ASP A 730 -4.30 -36.88 -29.60
CA ASP A 730 -3.61 -36.13 -30.67
C ASP A 730 -4.46 -35.99 -31.94
N ALA A 731 -4.79 -34.76 -32.36
CA ALA A 731 -5.02 -34.41 -33.77
C ALA A 731 -5.00 -32.88 -34.01
N PRO A 732 -4.29 -32.37 -35.05
CA PRO A 732 -4.26 -30.95 -35.34
C PRO A 732 -5.40 -30.52 -36.29
N SER A 733 -6.17 -29.50 -35.90
CA SER A 733 -6.97 -28.68 -36.83
C SER A 733 -6.73 -27.19 -36.58
N SER A 734 -6.75 -26.39 -37.64
CA SER A 734 -6.14 -25.06 -37.64
C SER A 734 -7.14 -23.94 -37.95
N GLN A 735 -7.59 -23.23 -36.91
CA GLN A 735 -8.24 -21.92 -37.06
C GLN A 735 -7.68 -20.91 -36.06
N ARG A 736 -7.12 -19.80 -36.58
CA ARG A 736 -6.74 -18.63 -35.79
C ARG A 736 -7.87 -17.61 -35.87
N ILE A 737 -8.58 -17.39 -34.76
CA ILE A 737 -9.51 -16.26 -34.65
C ILE A 737 -8.68 -14.96 -34.56
N ARG A 738 -8.96 -14.01 -35.45
CA ARG A 738 -8.38 -12.66 -35.41
C ARG A 738 -9.20 -11.78 -34.46
N TRP A 739 -8.50 -10.96 -33.68
CA TRP A 739 -9.09 -9.92 -32.83
C TRP A 739 -8.72 -8.53 -33.38
N TYR A 740 -9.47 -8.05 -34.37
CA TYR A 740 -9.59 -6.63 -34.75
C TYR A 740 -10.87 -6.48 -35.59
N PRO A 741 -11.74 -5.48 -35.33
CA PRO A 741 -12.83 -5.12 -36.22
C PRO A 741 -12.33 -4.25 -37.38
N ASP A 742 -12.84 -4.50 -38.58
CA ASP A 742 -12.54 -3.68 -39.76
C ASP A 742 -13.40 -2.39 -39.77
N LEU A 743 -12.85 -1.30 -40.32
CA LEU A 743 -13.53 -0.02 -40.50
C LEU A 743 -14.33 -0.03 -41.83
N PRO A 744 -15.50 0.63 -41.89
CA PRO A 744 -16.24 0.77 -43.14
C PRO A 744 -15.52 1.72 -44.11
N THR A 745 -15.56 1.38 -45.40
CA THR A 745 -15.17 2.25 -46.50
C THR A 745 -16.39 3.01 -47.03
N GLU A 746 -16.26 4.31 -47.25
CA GLU A 746 -17.24 5.12 -47.98
C GLU A 746 -17.05 4.96 -49.51
N ASP A 747 -18.15 5.11 -50.26
CA ASP A 747 -18.21 5.42 -51.71
C ASP A 747 -18.63 6.88 -51.89
#